data_AF-A0A932JPK6-F1
#
_entry.id   AF-A0A932JPK6-F1
#
_cell.length_a   1.000
_cell.length_b   1.000
_cell.length_c   1.000
_cell.angle_alpha   90.00
_cell.angle_beta   90.00
_cell.angle_gamma   90.00
#
_symmetry.space_group_name_H-M   'P 1'
#
loop_
_entity.id
_entity.type
_entity.pdbx_description
1 polymer ?
#
loop_
_entity_poly.entity_id
_entity_poly.type
_entity_poly.pdbx_seq_one_letter_code
_entity_poly.pdbx_strand_id
1 'polypeptide(L)'
;MRITARLIVALALTAALVAAGSTYFQMRAERGRLVEDLERRSAILAESIDTAVDPASFPRERKRIEKFVGRFSNRGRLTGIAITDAEGTVLAATPALIDEAESVMLLASETLGSELSVAKFVKLKAGEHHAYASPLHSEEGAVTGSLILLQGTSHVHARLREVWRTNFLRLLMQVFLLALVTLFIVRWDILAPVAQMAEWMRHQRAGGSNPAPLPRGALFGPMAKEVKTFARHLTVAKSAAEEEARLRQISESLWTPERLKDHVKTKLGGQPLVIVSNREPYMHRHKGREVEVIVPAGGVVTALDPLMRACGGTWIAHGAGDADWDFVDERGRVRVPPEDPHYTLRRVALSAEEESGYYYGFSNEGLWPLCHNAHVRPDFRPEDWTQYCAANRKFADAVLDEIADQESPCVLVQDYHFAVLPRMIKEKRPDARIAFFWHIPWPNPESFGICPWQTELVDGMLGADLMGFHTQFHCNNFLETVDRTLECRIDRERFSVIREGHLTAVRPFPISVHFPGPEKEQAGESAAKVDKAALLKELHTTAEFLAVGVDRVDYTKGILERFRAVERFLDKYPQYKGRFTFVQIGAPSRTHIKRYNQFLAETDAEADRINWKFKASDWRPIVYLKKHHNHQQIDPYYKAADVCLVTSLSDGMNLVAKEFVAAREDEDGALVLSLFAGASRELSDALIVNPYDIDEAAEAIRYALEMPAEERRTRMRRLREVVKENNIYRWAGKLITELTHIRVAARPEAPAP
;
A
#
# COMPACT_ATOMS: atom_id res chain seq x y z
N MET A 1 29.65 22.69 -39.09
CA MET A 1 28.22 22.58 -39.48
C MET A 1 27.80 21.17 -39.94
N ARG A 2 28.59 20.44 -40.76
CA ARG A 2 28.18 19.11 -41.25
C ARG A 2 28.06 18.02 -40.16
N ILE A 3 28.88 18.06 -39.11
CA ILE A 3 28.83 17.09 -38.00
C ILE A 3 27.62 17.36 -37.09
N THR A 4 27.34 18.62 -36.80
CA THR A 4 26.20 19.04 -35.98
C THR A 4 24.86 18.75 -36.65
N ALA A 5 24.76 18.92 -37.96
CA ALA A 5 23.56 18.52 -38.71
C ALA A 5 23.31 17.00 -38.64
N ARG A 6 24.36 16.17 -38.74
CA ARG A 6 24.23 14.70 -38.66
C ARG A 6 23.79 14.22 -37.27
N LEU A 7 24.30 14.83 -36.21
CA LEU A 7 23.90 14.50 -34.83
C LEU A 7 22.43 14.85 -34.57
N ILE A 8 22.00 16.04 -34.99
CA ILE A 8 20.60 16.49 -34.87
C ILE A 8 19.67 15.56 -35.63
N VAL A 9 20.05 15.18 -36.86
CA VAL A 9 19.26 14.26 -37.69
C VAL A 9 19.18 12.86 -37.05
N ALA A 10 20.28 12.34 -36.48
CA ALA A 10 20.29 11.03 -35.82
C ALA A 10 19.43 11.01 -34.54
N LEU A 11 19.50 12.07 -33.73
CA LEU A 11 18.68 12.23 -32.53
C LEU A 11 17.19 12.41 -32.86
N ALA A 12 16.88 13.21 -33.89
CA ALA A 12 15.51 13.37 -34.37
C ALA A 12 14.94 12.06 -34.93
N LEU A 13 15.73 11.30 -35.70
CA LEU A 13 15.34 9.98 -36.21
C LEU A 13 15.07 8.98 -35.08
N THR A 14 15.92 8.97 -34.04
CA THR A 14 15.75 8.07 -32.90
C THR A 14 14.50 8.41 -32.09
N ALA A 15 14.26 9.70 -31.81
CA ALA A 15 13.06 10.16 -31.12
C ALA A 15 11.79 9.87 -31.94
N ALA A 16 11.84 10.07 -33.26
CA ALA A 16 10.74 9.74 -34.17
C ALA A 16 10.42 8.24 -34.15
N LEU A 17 11.44 7.37 -34.12
CA LEU A 17 11.27 5.92 -34.17
C LEU A 17 10.68 5.39 -32.85
N VAL A 18 11.15 5.88 -31.71
CA VAL A 18 10.58 5.53 -30.38
C VAL A 18 9.14 6.01 -30.26
N ALA A 19 8.84 7.23 -30.66
CA ALA A 19 7.49 7.78 -30.58
C ALA A 19 6.51 7.10 -31.57
N ALA A 20 6.97 6.75 -32.77
CA ALA A 20 6.19 5.98 -33.73
C ALA A 20 5.87 4.58 -33.17
N GLY A 21 6.87 3.91 -32.57
CA GLY A 21 6.67 2.64 -31.88
C GLY A 21 5.65 2.74 -30.74
N SER A 22 5.83 3.71 -29.85
CA SER A 22 4.89 3.95 -28.74
C SER A 22 3.48 4.27 -29.21
N THR A 23 3.33 5.10 -30.26
CA THR A 23 2.03 5.46 -30.84
C THR A 23 1.36 4.25 -31.48
N TYR A 24 2.13 3.39 -32.15
CA TYR A 24 1.62 2.15 -32.73
C TYR A 24 1.08 1.19 -31.65
N PHE A 25 1.84 0.96 -30.57
CA PHE A 25 1.40 0.13 -29.46
C PHE A 25 0.17 0.71 -28.74
N GLN A 26 0.16 2.03 -28.51
CA GLN A 26 -0.97 2.71 -27.88
C GLN A 26 -2.24 2.64 -28.76
N MET A 27 -2.10 2.82 -30.08
CA MET A 27 -3.22 2.70 -31.02
C MET A 27 -3.76 1.27 -31.07
N ARG A 28 -2.89 0.25 -30.99
CA ARG A 28 -3.29 -1.16 -30.94
C ARG A 28 -4.04 -1.48 -29.65
N ALA A 29 -3.55 -1.00 -28.51
CA ALA A 29 -4.21 -1.18 -27.21
C ALA A 29 -5.57 -0.45 -27.16
N GLU A 30 -5.64 0.78 -27.66
CA GLU A 30 -6.88 1.56 -27.68
C GLU A 30 -7.93 0.95 -28.60
N ARG A 31 -7.51 0.47 -29.78
CA ARG A 31 -8.39 -0.26 -30.68
C ARG A 31 -8.96 -1.50 -30.00
N GLY A 32 -8.13 -2.30 -29.30
CA GLY A 32 -8.59 -3.48 -28.56
C GLY A 32 -9.66 -3.13 -27.52
N ARG A 33 -9.41 -2.12 -26.67
CA ARG A 33 -10.37 -1.66 -25.66
C ARG A 33 -11.71 -1.22 -26.25
N LEU A 34 -11.69 -0.51 -27.37
CA LEU A 34 -12.91 -0.03 -28.03
C LEU A 34 -13.73 -1.17 -28.64
N VAL A 35 -13.08 -2.23 -29.13
CA VAL A 35 -13.79 -3.42 -29.64
C VAL A 35 -14.41 -4.21 -28.49
N GLU A 36 -13.67 -4.43 -27.41
CA GLU A 36 -14.15 -5.15 -26.23
C GLU A 36 -15.35 -4.43 -25.56
N ASP A 37 -15.33 -3.09 -25.50
CA ASP A 37 -16.47 -2.29 -25.01
C ASP A 37 -17.70 -2.41 -25.93
N LEU A 38 -17.51 -2.49 -27.25
CA LEU A 38 -18.61 -2.71 -28.20
C LEU A 38 -19.21 -4.11 -28.02
N GLU A 39 -18.38 -5.15 -27.91
CA GLU A 39 -18.82 -6.53 -27.68
C GLU A 39 -19.60 -6.67 -26.37
N ARG A 40 -19.03 -6.19 -25.25
CA ARG A 40 -19.67 -6.27 -23.93
C ARG A 40 -21.03 -5.57 -23.89
N ARG A 41 -21.15 -4.39 -24.49
CA ARG A 41 -22.44 -3.68 -24.57
C ARG A 41 -23.44 -4.38 -25.46
N SER A 42 -22.97 -5.01 -26.54
CA SER A 42 -23.83 -5.75 -27.45
C SER A 42 -24.36 -7.03 -26.78
N ALA A 43 -23.54 -7.71 -25.98
CA ALA A 43 -23.94 -8.84 -25.16
C ALA A 43 -25.02 -8.47 -24.13
N ILE A 44 -24.82 -7.39 -23.37
CA ILE A 44 -25.81 -6.91 -22.37
C ILE A 44 -27.14 -6.54 -23.03
N LEU A 45 -27.10 -5.88 -24.21
CA LEU A 45 -28.30 -5.54 -24.96
C LEU A 45 -28.99 -6.79 -25.51
N ALA A 46 -28.22 -7.79 -25.96
CA ALA A 46 -28.77 -9.04 -26.46
C ALA A 46 -29.49 -9.82 -25.34
N GLU A 47 -28.87 -9.96 -24.16
CA GLU A 47 -29.47 -10.61 -22.99
C GLU A 47 -30.75 -9.90 -22.51
N SER A 48 -30.75 -8.57 -22.52
CA SER A 48 -31.96 -7.78 -22.20
C SER A 48 -33.07 -7.92 -23.24
N ILE A 49 -32.76 -8.30 -24.48
CA ILE A 49 -33.75 -8.48 -25.56
C ILE A 49 -34.22 -9.93 -25.63
N ASP A 50 -33.36 -10.89 -25.34
CA ASP A 50 -33.66 -12.33 -25.27
C ASP A 50 -34.82 -12.59 -24.30
N THR A 51 -34.78 -11.97 -23.11
CA THR A 51 -35.88 -12.03 -22.13
C THR A 51 -37.20 -11.38 -22.59
N ALA A 52 -37.18 -10.57 -23.65
CA ALA A 52 -38.33 -9.80 -24.12
C ALA A 52 -38.94 -10.33 -25.43
N VAL A 53 -38.28 -11.26 -26.14
CA VAL A 53 -38.72 -11.76 -27.44
C VAL A 53 -38.60 -13.28 -27.52
N ASP A 54 -39.75 -13.95 -27.64
CA ASP A 54 -39.81 -15.38 -27.99
C ASP A 54 -40.13 -15.55 -29.49
N PRO A 55 -39.19 -16.05 -30.31
CA PRO A 55 -39.41 -16.33 -31.73
C PRO A 55 -40.59 -17.28 -32.02
N ALA A 56 -40.91 -18.23 -31.13
CA ALA A 56 -42.01 -19.17 -31.33
C ALA A 56 -43.39 -18.50 -31.29
N SER A 57 -43.50 -17.33 -30.65
CA SER A 57 -44.71 -16.52 -30.59
C SER A 57 -44.95 -15.68 -31.86
N PHE A 58 -43.98 -15.60 -32.77
CA PHE A 58 -43.98 -14.70 -33.92
C PHE A 58 -45.21 -14.84 -34.87
N PRO A 59 -45.70 -16.05 -35.20
CA PRO A 59 -46.90 -16.20 -36.05
C PRO A 59 -48.16 -15.55 -35.46
N ARG A 60 -48.24 -15.43 -34.13
CA ARG A 60 -49.37 -14.82 -33.40
C ARG A 60 -49.14 -13.34 -33.09
N GLU A 61 -47.89 -12.92 -32.89
CA GLU A 61 -47.54 -11.59 -32.37
C GLU A 61 -46.72 -10.71 -33.34
N ARG A 62 -46.66 -11.05 -34.62
CA ARG A 62 -45.88 -10.36 -35.67
C ARG A 62 -45.86 -8.83 -35.56
N LYS A 63 -47.04 -8.19 -35.47
CA LYS A 63 -47.15 -6.72 -35.39
C LYS A 63 -46.52 -6.13 -34.11
N ARG A 64 -46.51 -6.87 -33.00
CA ARG A 64 -45.91 -6.44 -31.73
C ARG A 64 -44.39 -6.50 -31.81
N ILE A 65 -43.85 -7.57 -32.39
CA ILE A 65 -42.40 -7.78 -32.53
C ILE A 65 -41.81 -6.81 -33.57
N GLU A 66 -42.49 -6.60 -34.71
CA GLU A 66 -42.10 -5.56 -35.69
C GLU A 66 -42.09 -4.15 -35.04
N LYS A 67 -43.08 -3.82 -34.21
CA LYS A 67 -43.13 -2.54 -33.47
C LYS A 67 -42.05 -2.46 -32.40
N PHE A 68 -41.69 -3.57 -31.76
CA PHE A 68 -40.62 -3.64 -30.76
C PHE A 68 -39.25 -3.42 -31.40
N VAL A 69 -38.90 -4.17 -32.45
CA VAL A 69 -37.66 -4.01 -33.23
C VAL A 69 -37.59 -2.59 -33.82
N GLY A 70 -38.72 -2.06 -34.31
CA GLY A 70 -38.81 -0.69 -34.82
C GLY A 70 -38.44 0.41 -33.81
N ARG A 71 -38.60 0.19 -32.50
CA ARG A 71 -38.19 1.16 -31.45
C ARG A 71 -36.68 1.35 -31.35
N PHE A 72 -35.91 0.40 -31.86
CA PHE A 72 -34.45 0.41 -31.87
C PHE A 72 -33.86 1.01 -33.16
N SER A 73 -34.70 1.39 -34.11
CA SER A 73 -34.26 2.11 -35.32
C SER A 73 -33.67 3.49 -34.94
N ASN A 74 -32.43 3.76 -35.35
CA ASN A 74 -31.73 5.05 -35.15
C ASN A 74 -31.60 5.53 -33.69
N ARG A 75 -31.46 4.63 -32.71
CA ARG A 75 -31.14 5.01 -31.31
C ARG A 75 -29.64 4.98 -31.03
N GLY A 76 -29.01 6.15 -31.08
CA GLY A 76 -27.64 6.35 -30.62
C GLY A 76 -26.61 5.65 -31.50
N ARG A 77 -25.98 4.58 -30.97
CA ARG A 77 -24.88 3.84 -31.65
C ARG A 77 -25.35 2.55 -32.34
N LEU A 78 -26.60 2.15 -32.11
CA LEU A 78 -27.21 0.97 -32.70
C LEU A 78 -27.83 1.35 -34.05
N THR A 79 -27.22 0.84 -35.12
CA THR A 79 -27.64 1.10 -36.50
C THR A 79 -28.84 0.24 -36.88
N GLY A 80 -28.93 -0.98 -36.33
CA GLY A 80 -30.08 -1.84 -36.58
C GLY A 80 -30.12 -3.09 -35.70
N ILE A 81 -31.31 -3.70 -35.66
CA ILE A 81 -31.57 -5.02 -35.07
C ILE A 81 -32.28 -5.89 -36.09
N ALA A 82 -31.95 -7.18 -36.14
CA ALA A 82 -32.72 -8.20 -36.84
C ALA A 82 -32.95 -9.42 -35.93
N ILE A 83 -34.08 -10.08 -36.10
CA ILE A 83 -34.46 -11.32 -35.42
C ILE A 83 -34.75 -12.35 -36.51
N THR A 84 -34.19 -13.54 -36.37
CA THR A 84 -34.40 -14.66 -37.31
C THR A 84 -35.08 -15.84 -36.64
N ASP A 85 -35.70 -16.71 -37.44
CA ASP A 85 -36.12 -18.05 -37.00
C ASP A 85 -34.94 -19.04 -36.93
N ALA A 86 -35.26 -20.29 -36.57
CA ALA A 86 -34.31 -21.40 -36.46
C ALA A 86 -33.70 -21.80 -37.83
N GLU A 87 -34.36 -21.46 -38.93
CA GLU A 87 -33.88 -21.64 -40.30
C GLU A 87 -33.01 -20.45 -40.79
N GLY A 88 -32.87 -19.39 -39.98
CA GLY A 88 -32.10 -18.20 -40.31
C GLY A 88 -32.85 -17.17 -41.16
N THR A 89 -34.15 -17.36 -41.39
CA THR A 89 -35.02 -16.42 -42.11
C THR A 89 -35.33 -15.21 -41.23
N VAL A 90 -35.23 -14.00 -41.79
CA VAL A 90 -35.49 -12.76 -41.06
C VAL A 90 -36.99 -12.63 -40.74
N LEU A 91 -37.34 -12.68 -39.45
CA LEU A 91 -38.70 -12.50 -38.93
C LEU A 91 -39.04 -11.02 -38.81
N ALA A 92 -38.16 -10.24 -38.17
CA ALA A 92 -38.31 -8.79 -38.03
C ALA A 92 -36.94 -8.10 -38.07
N ALA A 93 -36.83 -7.01 -38.81
CA ALA A 93 -35.62 -6.21 -38.88
C ALA A 93 -35.94 -4.72 -38.95
N THR A 94 -35.03 -3.90 -38.43
CA THR A 94 -35.05 -2.45 -38.66
C THR A 94 -34.80 -2.14 -40.14
N PRO A 95 -35.32 -1.03 -40.70
CA PRO A 95 -35.19 -0.70 -42.12
C PRO A 95 -33.76 -0.73 -42.68
N ALA A 96 -32.76 -0.33 -41.88
CA ALA A 96 -31.35 -0.34 -42.27
C ALA A 96 -30.77 -1.75 -42.54
N LEU A 97 -31.45 -2.80 -42.08
CA LEU A 97 -31.04 -4.20 -42.20
C LEU A 97 -31.88 -5.00 -43.21
N ILE A 98 -33.01 -4.45 -43.66
CA ILE A 98 -33.91 -5.10 -44.63
C ILE A 98 -33.22 -5.23 -46.00
N ASP A 99 -32.43 -4.23 -46.40
CA ASP A 99 -31.71 -4.19 -47.68
C ASP A 99 -30.37 -4.97 -47.66
N GLU A 100 -30.03 -5.60 -46.54
CA GLU A 100 -28.75 -6.30 -46.28
C GLU A 100 -28.98 -7.75 -45.79
N ALA A 101 -30.14 -8.33 -46.14
CA ALA A 101 -30.62 -9.63 -45.64
C ALA A 101 -29.61 -10.78 -45.81
N GLU A 102 -28.80 -10.77 -46.88
CA GLU A 102 -27.77 -11.79 -47.13
C GLU A 102 -26.67 -11.81 -46.05
N SER A 103 -26.22 -10.65 -45.60
CA SER A 103 -25.23 -10.53 -44.52
C SER A 103 -25.80 -10.95 -43.16
N VAL A 104 -27.09 -10.69 -42.96
CA VAL A 104 -27.83 -11.08 -41.74
C VAL A 104 -27.99 -12.61 -41.68
N MET A 105 -28.37 -13.24 -42.80
CA MET A 105 -28.52 -14.70 -42.90
C MET A 105 -27.18 -15.42 -42.66
N LEU A 106 -26.07 -14.88 -43.17
CA LEU A 106 -24.74 -15.46 -42.92
C LEU A 106 -24.39 -15.44 -41.42
N LEU A 107 -24.60 -14.32 -40.73
CA LEU A 107 -24.35 -14.19 -39.29
C LEU A 107 -25.30 -15.07 -38.46
N ALA A 108 -26.56 -15.19 -38.88
CA ALA A 108 -27.54 -16.06 -38.25
C ALA A 108 -27.10 -17.53 -38.35
N SER A 109 -26.69 -17.98 -39.54
CA SER A 109 -26.27 -19.38 -39.76
C SER A 109 -25.03 -19.76 -38.94
N GLU A 110 -24.04 -18.86 -38.80
CA GLU A 110 -22.86 -19.11 -37.97
C GLU A 110 -23.20 -19.22 -36.47
N THR A 111 -24.15 -18.40 -36.00
CA THR A 111 -24.58 -18.38 -34.60
C THR A 111 -25.44 -19.59 -34.26
N LEU A 112 -26.39 -19.92 -35.13
CA LEU A 112 -27.28 -21.08 -34.98
C LEU A 112 -26.53 -22.41 -35.09
N GLY A 113 -25.49 -22.48 -35.93
CA GLY A 113 -24.67 -23.69 -36.08
C GLY A 113 -23.65 -23.91 -34.95
N SER A 114 -23.26 -22.86 -34.23
CA SER A 114 -22.28 -22.95 -33.14
C SER A 114 -22.88 -22.87 -31.74
N GLU A 115 -24.16 -22.48 -31.63
CA GLU A 115 -24.87 -22.19 -30.37
C GLU A 115 -24.13 -21.16 -29.47
N LEU A 116 -23.21 -20.39 -30.06
CA LEU A 116 -22.39 -19.39 -29.38
C LEU A 116 -22.62 -18.02 -30.00
N SER A 117 -22.52 -16.97 -29.19
CA SER A 117 -22.58 -15.60 -29.71
C SER A 117 -21.36 -15.31 -30.60
N VAL A 118 -21.59 -14.69 -31.75
CA VAL A 118 -20.55 -14.34 -32.73
C VAL A 118 -20.45 -12.83 -32.87
N ALA A 119 -19.25 -12.28 -32.72
CA ALA A 119 -18.95 -10.87 -32.92
C ALA A 119 -17.97 -10.69 -34.09
N LYS A 120 -18.35 -9.92 -35.12
CA LYS A 120 -17.51 -9.68 -36.31
C LYS A 120 -17.73 -8.28 -36.88
N PHE A 121 -16.70 -7.76 -37.55
CA PHE A 121 -16.83 -6.56 -38.37
C PHE A 121 -17.38 -6.91 -39.75
N VAL A 122 -18.44 -6.23 -40.17
CA VAL A 122 -19.11 -6.43 -41.45
C VAL A 122 -19.18 -5.11 -42.20
N LYS A 123 -18.94 -5.16 -43.51
CA LYS A 123 -19.02 -3.99 -44.38
C LYS A 123 -20.36 -3.98 -45.09
N LEU A 124 -21.20 -3.01 -44.76
CA LEU A 124 -22.53 -2.80 -45.36
C LEU A 124 -22.52 -1.56 -46.24
N LYS A 125 -23.58 -1.31 -47.02
CA LYS A 125 -23.71 -0.10 -47.86
C LYS A 125 -23.54 1.20 -47.06
N ALA A 126 -23.97 1.21 -45.80
CA ALA A 126 -23.85 2.35 -44.89
C ALA A 126 -22.46 2.51 -44.23
N GLY A 127 -21.51 1.58 -44.46
CA GLY A 127 -20.16 1.61 -43.91
C GLY A 127 -19.78 0.34 -43.13
N GLU A 128 -18.63 0.38 -42.44
CA GLU A 128 -18.17 -0.70 -41.57
C GLU A 128 -18.93 -0.70 -40.23
N HIS A 129 -19.49 -1.85 -39.87
CA HIS A 129 -20.30 -2.05 -38.68
C HIS A 129 -19.75 -3.19 -37.83
N HIS A 130 -19.92 -3.09 -36.53
CA HIS A 130 -19.71 -4.20 -35.62
C HIS A 130 -21.03 -4.97 -35.51
N ALA A 131 -21.03 -6.23 -35.94
CA ALA A 131 -22.17 -7.13 -35.88
C ALA A 131 -21.98 -8.10 -34.71
N TYR A 132 -23.00 -8.18 -33.86
CA TYR A 132 -23.06 -9.13 -32.76
C TYR A 132 -24.32 -9.98 -32.93
N ALA A 133 -24.15 -11.28 -33.06
CA ALA A 133 -25.22 -12.24 -33.21
C ALA A 133 -25.27 -13.16 -31.97
N SER A 134 -26.47 -13.38 -31.43
CA SER A 134 -26.70 -14.21 -30.25
C SER A 134 -27.83 -15.19 -30.50
N PRO A 135 -27.72 -16.46 -30.06
CA PRO A 135 -28.84 -17.39 -30.12
C PRO A 135 -29.96 -16.91 -29.19
N LEU A 136 -31.21 -17.07 -29.62
CA LEU A 136 -32.41 -16.86 -28.82
C LEU A 136 -32.95 -18.21 -28.37
N HIS A 137 -33.34 -18.29 -27.09
CA HIS A 137 -33.78 -19.55 -26.49
C HIS A 137 -35.27 -19.51 -26.14
N SER A 138 -35.95 -20.65 -26.25
CA SER A 138 -37.29 -20.83 -25.68
C SER A 138 -37.26 -20.91 -24.15
N GLU A 139 -38.41 -20.81 -23.50
CA GLU A 139 -38.55 -21.09 -22.05
C GLU A 139 -38.08 -22.50 -21.66
N GLU A 140 -38.07 -23.44 -22.62
CA GLU A 140 -37.58 -24.82 -22.44
C GLU A 140 -36.08 -24.97 -22.78
N GLY A 141 -35.38 -23.88 -23.13
CA GLY A 141 -33.95 -23.84 -23.39
C GLY A 141 -33.50 -24.24 -24.79
N ALA A 142 -34.42 -24.49 -25.73
CA ALA A 142 -34.10 -24.82 -27.11
C ALA A 142 -33.82 -23.55 -27.92
N VAL A 143 -32.84 -23.58 -28.83
CA VAL A 143 -32.55 -22.45 -29.73
C VAL A 143 -33.69 -22.32 -30.75
N THR A 144 -34.43 -21.21 -30.69
CA THR A 144 -35.60 -20.96 -31.55
C THR A 144 -35.34 -19.90 -32.62
N GLY A 145 -34.18 -19.24 -32.57
CA GLY A 145 -33.80 -18.23 -33.53
C GLY A 145 -32.51 -17.53 -33.16
N SER A 146 -32.21 -16.41 -33.84
CA SER A 146 -31.05 -15.58 -33.52
C SER A 146 -31.39 -14.10 -33.50
N LEU A 147 -30.73 -13.36 -32.61
CA LEU A 147 -30.78 -11.91 -32.51
C LEU A 147 -29.49 -11.32 -33.05
N ILE A 148 -29.61 -10.42 -34.01
CA ILE A 148 -28.49 -9.74 -34.65
C ILE A 148 -28.55 -8.25 -34.35
N LEU A 149 -27.49 -7.72 -33.76
CA LEU A 149 -27.30 -6.32 -33.41
C LEU A 149 -26.20 -5.73 -34.30
N LEU A 150 -26.48 -4.60 -34.96
CA LEU A 150 -25.50 -3.83 -35.71
C LEU A 150 -25.19 -2.50 -35.05
N GLN A 151 -23.91 -2.24 -34.80
CA GLN A 151 -23.43 -0.96 -34.27
C GLN A 151 -22.47 -0.26 -35.23
N GLY A 152 -22.62 1.06 -35.36
CA GLY A 152 -21.76 1.86 -36.24
C GLY A 152 -20.35 2.05 -35.67
N THR A 153 -19.32 1.85 -36.50
CA THR A 153 -17.90 1.97 -36.08
C THR A 153 -17.32 3.38 -36.26
N SER A 154 -18.12 4.34 -36.73
CA SER A 154 -17.67 5.72 -37.03
C SER A 154 -17.00 6.41 -35.83
N HIS A 155 -17.44 6.11 -34.60
CA HIS A 155 -16.83 6.63 -33.37
C HIS A 155 -15.45 6.05 -33.07
N VAL A 156 -15.22 4.76 -33.40
CA VAL A 156 -13.91 4.10 -33.24
C VAL A 156 -12.89 4.80 -34.15
N HIS A 157 -13.26 5.03 -35.41
CA HIS A 157 -12.41 5.75 -36.37
C HIS A 157 -12.21 7.23 -36.02
N ALA A 158 -13.20 7.90 -35.43
CA ALA A 158 -13.06 9.28 -34.95
C ALA A 158 -12.08 9.39 -33.77
N ARG A 159 -12.20 8.49 -32.78
CA ARG A 159 -11.29 8.44 -31.63
C ARG A 159 -9.87 8.08 -32.02
N LEU A 160 -9.69 7.10 -32.91
CA LEU A 160 -8.36 6.74 -33.42
C LEU A 160 -7.68 7.93 -34.13
N ARG A 161 -8.43 8.72 -34.91
CA ARG A 161 -7.90 9.94 -35.55
C ARG A 161 -7.52 11.02 -34.54
N GLU A 162 -8.29 11.19 -33.47
CA GLU A 162 -8.00 12.16 -32.41
C GLU A 162 -6.71 11.80 -31.64
N VAL A 163 -6.56 10.51 -31.29
CA VAL A 163 -5.35 9.97 -30.65
C VAL A 163 -4.15 10.16 -31.56
N TRP A 164 -4.29 9.87 -32.85
CA TRP A 164 -3.23 10.07 -33.84
C TRP A 164 -2.80 11.53 -33.96
N ARG A 165 -3.76 12.46 -34.06
CA ARG A 165 -3.48 13.91 -34.15
C ARG A 165 -2.75 14.43 -32.91
N THR A 166 -3.19 14.01 -31.73
CA THR A 166 -2.62 14.46 -30.45
C THR A 166 -1.20 13.94 -30.27
N ASN A 167 -0.95 12.68 -30.61
CA ASN A 167 0.38 12.07 -30.53
C ASN A 167 1.34 12.64 -31.59
N PHE A 168 0.84 12.93 -32.80
CA PHE A 168 1.62 13.61 -33.82
C PHE A 168 2.09 15.01 -33.37
N LEU A 169 1.19 15.80 -32.77
CA LEU A 169 1.52 17.12 -32.21
C LEU A 169 2.55 17.01 -31.06
N ARG A 170 2.39 16.02 -30.18
CA ARG A 170 3.33 15.77 -29.09
C ARG A 170 4.73 15.41 -29.61
N LEU A 171 4.81 14.57 -30.64
CA LEU A 171 6.07 14.22 -31.30
C LEU A 171 6.77 15.45 -31.91
N LEU A 172 6.00 16.29 -32.60
CA LEU A 172 6.53 17.51 -33.22
C LEU A 172 7.13 18.46 -32.17
N MET A 173 6.46 18.61 -31.01
CA MET A 173 7.02 19.38 -29.89
C MET A 173 8.30 18.76 -29.31
N GLN A 174 8.37 17.44 -29.15
CA GLN A 174 9.56 16.77 -28.62
C GLN A 174 10.77 16.94 -29.53
N VAL A 175 10.58 16.77 -30.85
CA VAL A 175 11.64 16.99 -31.84
C VAL A 175 12.10 18.45 -31.83
N PHE A 176 11.18 19.40 -31.73
CA PHE A 176 11.50 20.82 -31.63
C PHE A 176 12.32 21.15 -30.36
N LEU A 177 11.90 20.64 -29.20
CA LEU A 177 12.60 20.84 -27.93
C LEU A 177 14.01 20.23 -27.96
N LEU A 178 14.16 19.02 -28.50
CA LEU A 178 15.44 18.34 -28.62
C LEU A 178 16.40 19.10 -29.55
N ALA A 179 15.88 19.63 -30.66
CA ALA A 179 16.64 20.48 -31.57
C ALA A 179 17.10 21.78 -30.89
N LEU A 180 16.23 22.40 -30.07
CA LEU A 180 16.55 23.62 -29.33
C LEU A 180 17.62 23.38 -28.25
N VAL A 181 17.51 22.30 -27.49
CA VAL A 181 18.53 21.89 -26.49
C VAL A 181 19.86 21.57 -27.17
N THR A 182 19.83 20.85 -28.30
CA THR A 182 21.05 20.53 -29.05
C THR A 182 21.70 21.79 -29.61
N LEU A 183 20.92 22.74 -30.12
CA LEU A 183 21.42 24.05 -30.57
C LEU A 183 22.05 24.83 -29.40
N PHE A 184 21.43 24.79 -28.22
CA PHE A 184 21.93 25.42 -27.01
C PHE A 184 23.29 24.85 -26.62
N ILE A 185 23.41 23.52 -26.52
CA ILE A 185 24.67 22.82 -26.19
C ILE A 185 25.76 23.15 -27.23
N VAL A 186 25.43 23.06 -28.52
CA VAL A 186 26.41 23.38 -29.59
C VAL A 186 26.86 24.83 -29.54
N ARG A 187 25.95 25.76 -29.26
CA ARG A 187 26.26 27.19 -29.20
C ARG A 187 27.13 27.53 -27.98
N TRP A 188 26.78 26.99 -26.80
CA TRP A 188 27.42 27.36 -25.55
C TRP A 188 28.64 26.50 -25.19
N ASP A 189 28.60 25.19 -25.41
CA ASP A 189 29.71 24.30 -25.04
C ASP A 189 30.77 24.17 -26.13
N ILE A 190 30.44 24.45 -27.39
CA ILE A 190 31.37 24.25 -28.51
C ILE A 190 31.75 25.56 -29.20
N LEU A 191 30.78 26.38 -29.62
CA LEU A 191 31.10 27.61 -30.37
C LEU A 191 31.69 28.71 -29.48
N ALA A 192 31.15 28.93 -28.28
CA ALA A 192 31.63 30.00 -27.39
C ALA A 192 33.08 29.80 -26.91
N PRO A 193 33.53 28.60 -26.51
CA PRO A 193 34.94 28.37 -26.13
C PRO A 193 35.89 28.49 -27.33
N VAL A 194 35.48 28.04 -28.52
CA VAL A 194 36.29 28.15 -29.74
C VAL A 194 36.47 29.60 -30.18
N ALA A 195 35.42 30.43 -30.05
CA ALA A 195 35.51 31.87 -30.34
C ALA A 195 36.46 32.59 -29.37
N GLN A 196 36.37 32.28 -28.07
CA GLN A 196 37.27 32.82 -27.03
C GLN A 196 38.73 32.39 -27.26
N MET A 197 38.96 31.15 -27.70
CA MET A 197 40.30 30.62 -27.99
C MET A 197 40.91 31.24 -29.26
N ALA A 198 40.09 31.60 -30.25
CA ALA A 198 40.51 32.32 -31.46
C ALA A 198 40.84 33.81 -31.20
N GLU A 199 40.21 34.45 -30.21
CA GLU A 199 40.57 35.78 -29.72
C GLU A 199 41.86 35.75 -28.91
N TRP A 200 42.03 34.76 -28.03
CA TRP A 200 43.26 34.58 -27.26
C TRP A 200 44.50 34.37 -28.15
N MET A 201 44.38 33.54 -29.20
CA MET A 201 45.48 33.33 -30.17
C MET A 201 45.84 34.59 -30.98
N ARG A 202 44.86 35.46 -31.28
CA ARG A 202 45.11 36.75 -31.95
C ARG A 202 45.84 37.72 -31.03
N HIS A 203 45.51 37.72 -29.74
CA HIS A 203 46.14 38.58 -28.74
C HIS A 203 47.59 38.18 -28.43
N GLN A 204 47.91 36.88 -28.44
CA GLN A 204 49.28 36.36 -28.25
C GLN A 204 50.20 36.63 -29.44
N ARG A 205 49.68 36.64 -30.68
CA ARG A 205 50.47 37.00 -31.88
C ARG A 205 50.82 38.48 -31.96
N ALA A 206 50.13 39.35 -31.22
CA ALA A 206 50.36 40.80 -31.21
C ALA A 206 51.34 41.27 -30.12
N GLY A 207 51.96 40.36 -29.34
CA GLY A 207 53.07 40.67 -28.44
C GLY A 207 52.71 41.43 -27.15
N GLY A 208 51.46 41.37 -26.68
CA GLY A 208 51.04 42.03 -25.43
C GLY A 208 51.56 41.32 -24.16
N SER A 209 52.13 42.09 -23.23
CA SER A 209 52.90 41.62 -22.07
C SER A 209 52.09 41.38 -20.77
N ASN A 210 50.84 40.89 -20.85
CA ASN A 210 50.12 40.45 -19.65
C ASN A 210 49.20 39.25 -19.93
N PRO A 211 49.19 38.17 -19.11
CA PRO A 211 48.51 36.93 -19.44
C PRO A 211 47.03 36.99 -19.01
N ALA A 212 46.10 36.98 -19.96
CA ALA A 212 44.72 36.61 -19.68
C ALA A 212 44.64 35.09 -19.39
N PRO A 213 43.88 34.64 -18.37
CA PRO A 213 43.87 33.25 -17.94
C PRO A 213 43.20 32.34 -18.99
N LEU A 214 43.78 31.15 -19.20
CA LEU A 214 43.27 30.13 -20.11
C LEU A 214 41.92 29.56 -19.66
N PRO A 215 40.93 29.40 -20.58
CA PRO A 215 39.80 28.51 -20.34
C PRO A 215 40.27 27.05 -20.38
N ARG A 216 39.86 26.27 -19.39
CA ARG A 216 40.19 24.84 -19.24
C ARG A 216 39.57 24.02 -20.38
N GLY A 217 40.41 23.27 -21.10
CA GLY A 217 39.95 22.20 -21.98
C GLY A 217 40.89 21.87 -23.16
N ALA A 218 42.17 21.55 -22.91
CA ALA A 218 43.04 20.99 -23.93
C ALA A 218 43.26 19.49 -23.65
N LEU A 219 42.50 18.68 -24.37
CA LEU A 219 42.48 17.22 -24.29
C LEU A 219 43.13 16.69 -25.58
N PHE A 220 44.06 15.75 -25.40
CA PHE A 220 44.62 14.82 -26.41
C PHE A 220 45.89 15.23 -27.18
N GLY A 221 47.03 15.14 -26.49
CA GLY A 221 48.35 14.91 -27.12
C GLY A 221 49.15 13.82 -26.41
N PRO A 222 49.41 13.93 -25.09
CA PRO A 222 50.16 12.90 -24.34
C PRO A 222 49.29 11.74 -23.81
N MET A 223 48.02 11.69 -24.18
CA MET A 223 47.00 10.99 -23.40
C MET A 223 46.98 9.47 -23.56
N ALA A 224 47.57 8.87 -24.60
CA ALA A 224 47.39 7.43 -24.82
C ALA A 224 48.17 6.53 -23.83
N LYS A 225 49.24 7.04 -23.20
CA LYS A 225 50.12 6.23 -22.33
C LYS A 225 49.85 6.42 -20.84
N GLU A 226 49.52 7.64 -20.43
CA GLU A 226 48.98 7.90 -19.09
C GLU A 226 47.54 7.43 -18.93
N VAL A 227 46.71 7.36 -19.99
CA VAL A 227 45.34 6.82 -19.88
C VAL A 227 45.31 5.36 -19.42
N LYS A 228 46.37 4.57 -19.58
CA LYS A 228 46.38 3.19 -19.07
C LYS A 228 46.66 3.11 -17.55
N THR A 229 47.50 4.00 -17.04
CA THR A 229 47.82 4.12 -15.60
C THR A 229 46.76 4.94 -14.88
N PHE A 230 46.29 6.03 -15.50
CA PHE A 230 45.17 6.86 -15.07
C PHE A 230 43.86 6.09 -15.15
N ALA A 231 43.60 5.21 -16.14
CA ALA A 231 42.42 4.33 -16.08
C ALA A 231 42.46 3.42 -14.86
N ARG A 232 43.63 2.89 -14.46
CA ARG A 232 43.73 2.07 -13.25
C ARG A 232 43.50 2.88 -11.96
N HIS A 233 44.01 4.11 -11.90
CA HIS A 233 43.81 5.01 -10.76
C HIS A 233 42.43 5.68 -10.76
N LEU A 234 41.81 5.86 -11.93
CA LEU A 234 40.48 6.43 -12.12
C LEU A 234 39.41 5.37 -11.97
N THR A 235 39.68 4.07 -12.20
CA THR A 235 38.74 3.02 -11.76
C THR A 235 38.72 2.92 -10.23
N VAL A 236 39.86 3.08 -9.55
CA VAL A 236 39.93 3.10 -8.07
C VAL A 236 39.40 4.42 -7.50
N ALA A 237 39.68 5.56 -8.13
CA ALA A 237 39.19 6.87 -7.69
C ALA A 237 37.74 7.13 -8.12
N LYS A 238 37.25 6.54 -9.22
CA LYS A 238 35.84 6.55 -9.61
C LYS A 238 35.07 5.50 -8.86
N SER A 239 35.64 4.35 -8.47
CA SER A 239 34.98 3.47 -7.51
C SER A 239 34.96 4.11 -6.12
N ALA A 240 36.01 4.82 -5.70
CA ALA A 240 36.02 5.55 -4.44
C ALA A 240 35.14 6.80 -4.47
N ALA A 241 35.02 7.50 -5.60
CA ALA A 241 34.14 8.66 -5.76
C ALA A 241 32.71 8.29 -6.15
N GLU A 242 32.46 7.16 -6.82
CA GLU A 242 31.13 6.55 -6.95
C GLU A 242 30.71 5.97 -5.61
N GLU A 243 31.61 5.37 -4.83
CA GLU A 243 31.31 4.93 -3.47
C GLU A 243 31.14 6.14 -2.55
N GLU A 244 31.92 7.22 -2.65
CA GLU A 244 31.73 8.44 -1.86
C GLU A 244 30.50 9.23 -2.32
N ALA A 245 30.20 9.30 -3.62
CA ALA A 245 28.97 9.89 -4.14
C ALA A 245 27.76 9.03 -3.82
N ARG A 246 27.87 7.69 -3.86
CA ARG A 246 26.84 6.73 -3.44
C ARG A 246 26.67 6.79 -1.93
N LEU A 247 27.74 6.92 -1.13
CA LEU A 247 27.68 7.13 0.32
C LEU A 247 27.08 8.50 0.65
N ARG A 248 27.35 9.55 -0.14
CA ARG A 248 26.67 10.86 -0.02
C ARG A 248 25.20 10.79 -0.45
N GLN A 249 24.86 10.07 -1.52
CA GLN A 249 23.47 9.86 -1.97
C GLN A 249 22.68 8.95 -1.01
N ILE A 250 23.33 7.91 -0.46
CA ILE A 250 22.81 7.03 0.58
C ILE A 250 22.68 7.81 1.90
N SER A 251 23.65 8.65 2.25
CA SER A 251 23.56 9.52 3.44
C SER A 251 22.50 10.62 3.26
N GLU A 252 22.24 11.08 2.04
CA GLU A 252 21.16 12.01 1.70
C GLU A 252 19.79 11.32 1.54
N SER A 253 19.72 10.01 1.28
CA SER A 253 18.46 9.26 1.11
C SER A 253 18.01 8.52 2.38
N LEU A 254 18.94 8.02 3.19
CA LEU A 254 18.64 7.23 4.38
C LEU A 254 18.19 8.14 5.52
N TRP A 255 17.09 7.77 6.17
CA TRP A 255 16.63 8.44 7.37
C TRP A 255 17.23 7.76 8.60
N THR A 256 18.09 8.46 9.33
CA THR A 256 18.69 8.00 10.60
C THR A 256 18.00 8.65 11.80
N PRO A 257 18.21 8.16 13.03
CA PRO A 257 17.73 8.82 14.24
C PRO A 257 18.16 10.30 14.33
N GLU A 258 19.43 10.59 14.02
CA GLU A 258 20.03 11.93 14.10
C GLU A 258 19.41 12.86 13.08
N ARG A 259 19.24 12.39 11.84
CA ARG A 259 18.57 13.15 10.79
C ARG A 259 17.13 13.47 11.15
N LEU A 260 16.39 12.51 11.71
CA LEU A 260 15.03 12.77 12.17
C LEU A 260 15.04 13.83 13.28
N LYS A 261 15.91 13.69 14.28
CA LYS A 261 16.04 14.65 15.38
C LYS A 261 16.25 16.08 14.88
N ASP A 262 17.21 16.27 13.97
CA ASP A 262 17.50 17.59 13.39
C ASP A 262 16.33 18.13 12.56
N HIS A 263 15.67 17.25 11.78
CA HIS A 263 14.50 17.60 10.98
C HIS A 263 13.32 18.04 11.85
N VAL A 264 13.02 17.29 12.92
CA VAL A 264 11.93 17.61 13.85
C VAL A 264 12.23 18.90 14.60
N LYS A 265 13.46 19.07 15.12
CA LYS A 265 13.90 20.29 15.78
C LYS A 265 13.72 21.52 14.87
N THR A 266 14.11 21.39 13.59
CA THR A 266 13.98 22.47 12.60
C THR A 266 12.52 22.78 12.29
N LYS A 267 11.71 21.76 12.03
CA LYS A 267 10.30 21.93 11.64
C LYS A 267 9.41 22.43 12.78
N LEU A 268 9.68 22.01 14.01
CA LEU A 268 8.92 22.40 15.20
C LEU A 268 9.50 23.63 15.92
N GLY A 269 10.57 24.24 15.41
CA GLY A 269 11.20 25.42 16.05
C GLY A 269 11.75 25.11 17.45
N GLY A 270 12.16 23.87 17.70
CA GLY A 270 12.63 23.41 19.01
C GLY A 270 11.52 23.06 20.02
N GLN A 271 10.24 23.21 19.68
CA GLN A 271 9.14 22.77 20.54
C GLN A 271 9.15 21.25 20.71
N PRO A 272 8.87 20.73 21.92
CA PRO A 272 8.85 19.30 22.17
C PRO A 272 7.67 18.62 21.47
N LEU A 273 7.88 17.37 21.04
CA LEU A 273 6.84 16.54 20.46
C LEU A 273 6.00 15.90 21.57
N VAL A 274 4.68 15.91 21.43
CA VAL A 274 3.77 15.15 22.29
C VAL A 274 3.13 14.02 21.49
N ILE A 275 3.28 12.78 21.96
CA ILE A 275 2.62 11.60 21.39
C ILE A 275 1.56 11.10 22.36
N VAL A 276 0.39 10.70 21.85
CA VAL A 276 -0.68 10.09 22.65
C VAL A 276 -1.02 8.72 22.08
N SER A 277 -0.89 7.65 22.87
CA SER A 277 -1.33 6.30 22.48
C SER A 277 -1.93 5.55 23.67
N ASN A 278 -2.72 4.52 23.41
CA ASN A 278 -3.39 3.81 24.49
C ASN A 278 -2.36 2.94 25.23
N ARG A 279 -1.53 2.21 24.49
CA ARG A 279 -0.45 1.40 25.07
C ARG A 279 0.77 2.25 25.37
N GLU A 280 1.36 2.05 26.55
CA GLU A 280 2.64 2.61 26.95
C GLU A 280 3.82 1.75 26.43
N PRO A 281 5.02 2.35 26.28
CA PRO A 281 6.21 1.63 25.82
C PRO A 281 6.93 0.80 26.89
N TYR A 282 6.79 1.16 28.18
CA TYR A 282 7.41 0.48 29.32
C TYR A 282 6.41 0.34 30.45
N MET A 283 6.21 -0.88 30.92
CA MET A 283 5.26 -1.21 31.97
C MET A 283 5.98 -1.84 33.16
N HIS A 284 5.72 -1.35 34.36
CA HIS A 284 6.23 -1.92 35.60
C HIS A 284 5.27 -2.98 36.12
N ARG A 285 5.79 -4.17 36.41
CA ARG A 285 5.00 -5.28 36.94
C ARG A 285 5.65 -5.90 38.16
N HIS A 286 4.83 -6.23 39.15
CA HIS A 286 5.27 -6.99 40.30
C HIS A 286 5.63 -8.43 39.90
N LYS A 287 6.85 -8.83 40.24
CA LYS A 287 7.36 -10.19 40.16
C LYS A 287 7.77 -10.66 41.55
N GLY A 288 6.79 -11.14 42.31
CA GLY A 288 7.01 -11.45 43.72
C GLY A 288 7.27 -10.18 44.54
N ARG A 289 8.49 -10.00 45.04
CA ARG A 289 8.90 -8.80 45.81
C ARG A 289 9.66 -7.77 44.98
N GLU A 290 10.02 -8.11 43.75
CA GLU A 290 10.75 -7.22 42.84
C GLU A 290 9.79 -6.65 41.81
N VAL A 291 10.11 -5.49 41.25
CA VAL A 291 9.40 -4.91 40.12
C VAL A 291 10.24 -5.10 38.88
N GLU A 292 9.69 -5.78 37.88
CA GLU A 292 10.31 -5.92 36.57
C GLU A 292 9.70 -4.91 35.58
N VAL A 293 10.54 -4.34 34.71
CA VAL A 293 10.07 -3.52 33.59
C VAL A 293 9.95 -4.42 32.37
N ILE A 294 8.76 -4.45 31.77
CA ILE A 294 8.52 -5.17 30.53
C ILE A 294 8.21 -4.18 29.39
N VAL A 295 8.62 -4.55 28.18
CA VAL A 295 8.21 -3.86 26.95
C VAL A 295 6.98 -4.60 26.39
N PRO A 296 5.79 -3.97 26.36
CA PRO A 296 4.58 -4.63 25.88
C PRO A 296 4.68 -4.99 24.38
N ALA A 297 4.08 -6.11 23.99
CA ALA A 297 4.01 -6.49 22.59
C ALA A 297 3.01 -5.61 21.82
N GLY A 298 3.46 -4.95 20.74
CA GLY A 298 2.56 -4.21 19.85
C GLY A 298 3.29 -3.37 18.81
N GLY A 299 2.81 -3.41 17.56
CA GLY A 299 3.47 -2.72 16.44
C GLY A 299 3.60 -1.21 16.62
N VAL A 300 2.64 -0.56 17.29
CA VAL A 300 2.70 0.89 17.58
C VAL A 300 3.88 1.21 18.51
N VAL A 301 4.07 0.43 19.59
CA VAL A 301 5.19 0.62 20.52
C VAL A 301 6.52 0.37 19.81
N THR A 302 6.62 -0.74 19.06
CA THR A 302 7.80 -1.07 18.26
C THR A 302 8.23 0.06 17.32
N ALA A 303 7.25 0.73 16.70
CA ALA A 303 7.52 1.81 15.77
C ALA A 303 7.82 3.14 16.47
N LEU A 304 7.06 3.51 17.50
CA LEU A 304 7.15 4.86 18.08
C LEU A 304 8.25 5.00 19.14
N ASP A 305 8.70 3.93 19.81
CA ASP A 305 9.78 4.04 20.80
C ASP A 305 11.12 4.50 20.18
N PRO A 306 11.61 3.93 19.06
CA PRO A 306 12.81 4.45 18.39
C PRO A 306 12.70 5.92 17.95
N LEU A 307 11.49 6.35 17.58
CA LEU A 307 11.20 7.75 17.23
C LEU A 307 11.34 8.65 18.46
N MET A 308 10.72 8.28 19.57
CA MET A 308 10.76 9.07 20.81
C MET A 308 12.16 9.10 21.43
N ARG A 309 12.93 8.01 21.34
CA ARG A 309 14.35 8.02 21.73
C ARG A 309 15.17 9.02 20.91
N ALA A 310 14.88 9.15 19.61
CA ALA A 310 15.59 10.09 18.73
C ALA A 310 15.18 11.56 18.97
N CYS A 311 13.88 11.82 19.08
CA CYS A 311 13.32 13.17 19.11
C CYS A 311 13.20 13.76 20.52
N GLY A 312 13.10 12.95 21.56
CA GLY A 312 12.69 13.37 22.90
C GLY A 312 11.20 13.77 22.94
N GLY A 313 10.82 14.54 23.96
CA GLY A 313 9.46 15.00 24.18
C GLY A 313 8.68 14.18 25.21
N THR A 314 7.36 14.21 25.13
CA THR A 314 6.45 13.54 26.07
C THR A 314 5.56 12.53 25.35
N TRP A 315 5.54 11.30 25.85
CA TRP A 315 4.60 10.27 25.43
C TRP A 315 3.53 10.08 26.50
N ILE A 316 2.27 10.37 26.19
CA ILE A 316 1.12 10.18 27.07
C ILE A 316 0.45 8.84 26.76
N ALA A 317 0.29 7.96 27.76
CA ALA A 317 -0.31 6.64 27.59
C ALA A 317 -1.08 6.15 28.83
N HIS A 318 -1.91 5.11 28.68
CA HIS A 318 -2.54 4.44 29.82
C HIS A 318 -1.47 3.66 30.59
N GLY A 319 -1.37 3.90 31.91
CA GLY A 319 -0.51 3.11 32.80
C GLY A 319 -1.22 1.82 33.19
N ALA A 320 -0.84 0.71 32.56
CA ALA A 320 -1.54 -0.57 32.69
C ALA A 320 -0.79 -1.59 33.58
N GLY A 321 0.41 -1.24 34.05
CA GLY A 321 1.20 -2.03 34.98
C GLY A 321 0.69 -1.91 36.42
N ASP A 322 0.69 -3.03 37.13
CA ASP A 322 0.27 -3.08 38.54
C ASP A 322 1.24 -2.37 39.51
N ALA A 323 2.46 -2.05 39.06
CA ALA A 323 3.47 -1.31 39.80
C ALA A 323 3.74 0.09 39.22
N ASP A 324 3.01 0.52 38.20
CA ASP A 324 3.37 1.74 37.44
C ASP A 324 3.31 3.02 38.28
N TRP A 325 2.40 3.07 39.24
CA TRP A 325 2.17 4.26 40.07
C TRP A 325 3.23 4.46 41.15
N ASP A 326 4.07 3.45 41.42
CA ASP A 326 5.18 3.55 42.38
C ASP A 326 6.40 4.28 41.79
N PHE A 327 6.44 4.47 40.47
CA PHE A 327 7.60 4.99 39.72
C PHE A 327 7.33 6.32 39.01
N VAL A 328 6.20 6.97 39.30
CA VAL A 328 5.82 8.25 38.68
C VAL A 328 5.85 9.42 39.65
N ASP A 329 6.03 10.62 39.12
CA ASP A 329 5.83 11.86 39.88
C ASP A 329 4.34 12.17 40.13
N GLU A 330 4.06 13.28 40.82
CA GLU A 330 2.69 13.73 41.12
C GLU A 330 1.82 13.97 39.89
N ARG A 331 2.42 14.15 38.70
CA ARG A 331 1.72 14.33 37.41
C ARG A 331 1.66 13.04 36.60
N GLY A 332 2.10 11.92 37.16
CA GLY A 332 2.13 10.62 36.49
C GLY A 332 3.31 10.45 35.52
N ARG A 333 4.39 11.23 35.65
CA ARG A 333 5.52 11.21 34.72
C ARG A 333 6.67 10.32 35.20
N VAL A 334 7.32 9.66 34.26
CA VAL A 334 8.56 8.89 34.46
C VAL A 334 9.50 9.07 33.27
N ARG A 335 10.82 9.08 33.50
CA ARG A 335 11.82 9.18 32.43
C ARG A 335 12.12 7.78 31.88
N VAL A 336 12.13 7.65 30.55
CA VAL A 336 12.30 6.37 29.85
C VAL A 336 13.17 6.51 28.60
N PRO A 337 13.79 5.42 28.10
CA PRO A 337 13.90 4.07 28.69
C PRO A 337 14.60 4.06 30.07
N PRO A 338 14.33 3.09 30.95
CA PRO A 338 14.91 3.06 32.31
C PRO A 338 16.44 3.04 32.34
N GLU A 339 17.07 2.37 31.39
CA GLU A 339 18.54 2.21 31.32
C GLU A 339 19.25 3.45 30.79
N ASP A 340 18.60 4.20 29.90
CA ASP A 340 19.15 5.37 29.22
C ASP A 340 18.02 6.37 28.93
N PRO A 341 17.66 7.26 29.87
CA PRO A 341 16.42 8.01 29.76
C PRO A 341 16.47 9.16 28.73
N HIS A 342 15.79 8.97 27.59
CA HIS A 342 15.74 9.93 26.47
C HIS A 342 14.50 10.83 26.48
N TYR A 343 13.34 10.32 26.89
CA TYR A 343 12.07 11.06 26.84
C TYR A 343 11.23 10.84 28.10
N THR A 344 10.11 11.55 28.20
CA THR A 344 9.19 11.47 29.34
C THR A 344 7.96 10.66 28.96
N LEU A 345 7.60 9.66 29.76
CA LEU A 345 6.33 8.94 29.68
C LEU A 345 5.38 9.52 30.74
N ARG A 346 4.21 10.01 30.34
CA ARG A 346 3.12 10.43 31.23
C ARG A 346 2.03 9.37 31.23
N ARG A 347 1.75 8.79 32.39
CA ARG A 347 0.70 7.79 32.59
C ARG A 347 -0.63 8.45 32.93
N VAL A 348 -1.69 7.96 32.30
CA VAL A 348 -3.07 8.33 32.59
C VAL A 348 -3.74 7.16 33.31
N ALA A 349 -4.38 7.44 34.45
CA ALA A 349 -5.12 6.44 35.21
C ALA A 349 -6.53 6.26 34.66
N LEU A 350 -6.89 5.02 34.36
CA LEU A 350 -8.27 4.63 34.08
C LEU A 350 -8.80 3.79 35.23
N SER A 351 -10.08 3.98 35.58
CA SER A 351 -10.77 3.08 36.50
C SER A 351 -11.04 1.73 35.81
N ALA A 352 -11.37 0.71 36.59
CA ALA A 352 -11.72 -0.61 36.05
C ALA A 352 -12.95 -0.53 35.12
N GLU A 353 -13.93 0.31 35.46
CA GLU A 353 -15.13 0.54 34.66
C GLU A 353 -14.79 1.25 33.34
N GLU A 354 -13.92 2.26 33.39
CA GLU A 354 -13.43 2.94 32.20
C GLU A 354 -12.65 1.97 31.32
N GLU A 355 -11.69 1.22 31.85
CA GLU A 355 -10.92 0.24 31.07
C GLU A 355 -11.86 -0.82 30.44
N SER A 356 -12.84 -1.31 31.20
CA SER A 356 -13.85 -2.25 30.71
C SER A 356 -14.62 -1.68 29.52
N GLY A 357 -15.22 -0.49 29.67
CA GLY A 357 -16.08 0.08 28.63
C GLY A 357 -15.30 0.67 27.45
N TYR A 358 -14.23 1.42 27.69
CA TYR A 358 -13.41 2.05 26.65
C TYR A 358 -12.52 1.04 25.91
N TYR A 359 -11.73 0.24 26.64
CA TYR A 359 -10.69 -0.59 26.02
C TYR A 359 -11.26 -1.94 25.59
N TYR A 360 -11.86 -2.71 26.50
CA TYR A 360 -12.38 -4.03 26.15
C TYR A 360 -13.65 -3.92 25.30
N GLY A 361 -14.61 -3.10 25.70
CA GLY A 361 -15.87 -2.89 24.99
C GLY A 361 -15.73 -2.11 23.69
N PHE A 362 -15.84 -0.79 23.74
CA PHE A 362 -15.97 0.05 22.55
C PHE A 362 -14.82 -0.13 21.56
N SER A 363 -13.58 -0.14 22.04
CA SER A 363 -12.40 -0.21 21.18
C SER A 363 -12.21 -1.62 20.59
N ASN A 364 -12.24 -2.68 21.40
CA ASN A 364 -11.81 -4.02 20.97
C ASN A 364 -12.95 -5.01 20.64
N GLU A 365 -14.17 -4.81 21.17
CA GLU A 365 -15.38 -5.54 20.75
C GLU A 365 -16.19 -4.76 19.72
N GLY A 366 -16.11 -3.43 19.70
CA GLY A 366 -16.78 -2.56 18.72
C GLY A 366 -15.90 -2.22 17.50
N LEU A 367 -15.00 -1.24 17.65
CA LEU A 367 -14.22 -0.67 16.55
C LEU A 367 -13.25 -1.66 15.88
N TRP A 368 -12.58 -2.51 16.65
CA TRP A 368 -11.61 -3.47 16.10
C TRP A 368 -12.26 -4.42 15.07
N PRO A 369 -13.31 -5.20 15.39
CA PRO A 369 -13.97 -6.05 14.41
C PRO A 369 -14.64 -5.25 13.28
N LEU A 370 -15.23 -4.08 13.59
CA LEU A 370 -15.83 -3.19 12.59
C LEU A 370 -14.83 -2.84 11.47
N CYS A 371 -13.61 -2.45 11.86
CA CYS A 371 -12.61 -1.99 10.93
C CYS A 371 -11.84 -3.13 10.25
N HIS A 372 -11.86 -4.34 10.80
CA HIS A 372 -11.06 -5.45 10.29
C HIS A 372 -11.78 -6.43 9.35
N ASN A 373 -13.06 -6.27 8.98
CA ASN A 373 -13.76 -7.17 8.04
C ASN A 373 -13.54 -8.69 8.30
N ALA A 374 -13.21 -9.09 9.54
CA ALA A 374 -12.71 -10.43 9.86
C ALA A 374 -13.83 -11.38 10.31
N HIS A 375 -15.05 -11.19 9.78
CA HIS A 375 -16.25 -11.98 10.07
C HIS A 375 -16.66 -12.10 11.55
N VAL A 376 -16.11 -11.24 12.42
CA VAL A 376 -16.58 -11.06 13.80
C VAL A 376 -17.52 -9.87 13.82
N ARG A 377 -18.73 -10.07 14.33
CA ARG A 377 -19.71 -8.99 14.45
C ARG A 377 -19.25 -7.98 15.51
N PRO A 378 -19.20 -6.68 15.21
CA PRO A 378 -18.93 -5.66 16.22
C PRO A 378 -20.07 -5.55 17.22
N ASP A 379 -19.74 -5.33 18.49
CA ASP A 379 -20.69 -5.09 19.57
C ASP A 379 -20.58 -3.65 20.08
N PHE A 380 -21.72 -2.97 20.16
CA PHE A 380 -21.82 -1.55 20.48
C PHE A 380 -22.86 -1.33 21.57
N ARG A 381 -22.38 -0.92 22.74
CA ARG A 381 -23.21 -0.68 23.94
C ARG A 381 -23.12 0.80 24.36
N PRO A 382 -24.24 1.47 24.67
CA PRO A 382 -24.23 2.88 25.06
C PRO A 382 -23.35 3.22 26.27
N GLU A 383 -23.23 2.29 27.21
CA GLU A 383 -22.39 2.43 28.39
C GLU A 383 -20.91 2.48 28.00
N ASP A 384 -20.49 1.62 27.05
CA ASP A 384 -19.12 1.60 26.53
C ASP A 384 -18.77 2.88 25.79
N TRP A 385 -19.71 3.45 25.02
CA TRP A 385 -19.53 4.75 24.38
C TRP A 385 -19.30 5.87 25.40
N THR A 386 -20.05 5.84 26.49
CA THR A 386 -19.90 6.81 27.58
C THR A 386 -18.51 6.71 28.21
N GLN A 387 -18.05 5.48 28.48
CA GLN A 387 -16.68 5.24 28.96
C GLN A 387 -15.61 5.61 27.92
N TYR A 388 -15.88 5.38 26.63
CA TYR A 388 -14.98 5.77 25.55
C TYR A 388 -14.74 7.28 25.53
N CYS A 389 -15.81 8.06 25.63
CA CYS A 389 -15.74 9.52 25.74
C CYS A 389 -15.07 9.98 27.04
N ALA A 390 -15.37 9.34 28.17
CA ALA A 390 -14.79 9.68 29.48
C ALA A 390 -13.27 9.46 29.50
N ALA A 391 -12.80 8.30 29.01
CA ALA A 391 -11.38 8.02 28.88
C ALA A 391 -10.70 9.03 27.95
N ASN A 392 -11.27 9.30 26.77
CA ASN A 392 -10.75 10.31 25.84
C ASN A 392 -10.63 11.71 26.49
N ARG A 393 -11.58 12.08 27.35
CA ARG A 393 -11.53 13.36 28.09
C ARG A 393 -10.37 13.41 29.09
N LYS A 394 -10.09 12.33 29.83
CA LYS A 394 -8.92 12.24 30.71
C LYS A 394 -7.61 12.39 29.94
N PHE A 395 -7.52 11.75 28.77
CA PHE A 395 -6.36 11.92 27.89
C PHE A 395 -6.26 13.34 27.34
N ALA A 396 -7.38 13.98 26.98
CA ALA A 396 -7.40 15.38 26.55
C ALA A 396 -6.87 16.29 27.65
N ASP A 397 -7.34 16.11 28.90
CA ASP A 397 -6.89 16.92 30.03
C ASP A 397 -5.39 16.73 30.33
N ALA A 398 -4.88 15.50 30.22
CA ALA A 398 -3.44 15.22 30.34
C ALA A 398 -2.63 15.88 29.22
N VAL A 399 -3.11 15.84 27.97
CA VAL A 399 -2.46 16.53 26.84
C VAL A 399 -2.42 18.02 27.08
N LEU A 400 -3.54 18.62 27.48
CA LEU A 400 -3.67 20.06 27.68
C LEU A 400 -2.76 20.58 28.78
N ASP A 401 -2.57 19.80 29.85
CA ASP A 401 -1.63 20.11 30.92
C ASP A 401 -0.16 20.01 30.45
N GLU A 402 0.21 19.04 29.61
CA GLU A 402 1.57 18.96 29.02
C GLU A 402 1.89 20.11 28.07
N ILE A 403 0.90 20.61 27.34
CA ILE A 403 1.10 21.64 26.31
C ILE A 403 0.75 23.05 26.76
N ALA A 404 0.37 23.24 28.03
CA ALA A 404 -0.18 24.50 28.56
C ALA A 404 0.71 25.72 28.24
N ASP A 405 2.02 25.57 28.44
CA ASP A 405 3.02 26.64 28.29
C ASP A 405 3.66 26.70 26.89
N GLN A 406 3.20 25.87 25.95
CA GLN A 406 3.75 25.80 24.60
C GLN A 406 2.96 26.67 23.63
N GLU A 407 3.65 27.43 22.79
CA GLU A 407 3.06 28.13 21.64
C GLU A 407 2.93 27.18 20.45
N SER A 408 1.71 27.05 19.89
CA SER A 408 1.42 26.17 18.75
C SER A 408 2.00 24.74 18.89
N PRO A 409 1.65 24.01 19.97
CA PRO A 409 2.20 22.70 20.31
C PRO A 409 1.89 21.66 19.22
N CYS A 410 2.77 20.67 19.09
CA CYS A 410 2.63 19.58 18.13
C CYS A 410 2.22 18.29 18.85
N VAL A 411 1.01 17.80 18.55
CA VAL A 411 0.43 16.60 19.17
C VAL A 411 0.18 15.53 18.10
N LEU A 412 0.75 14.35 18.31
CA LEU A 412 0.52 13.17 17.47
C LEU A 412 -0.38 12.18 18.21
N VAL A 413 -1.65 12.15 17.86
CA VAL A 413 -2.63 11.21 18.39
C VAL A 413 -2.54 9.90 17.61
N GLN A 414 -2.53 8.77 18.33
CA GLN A 414 -2.32 7.45 17.75
C GLN A 414 -3.53 6.53 17.98
N ASP A 415 -4.12 6.12 16.86
CA ASP A 415 -4.98 4.96 16.71
C ASP A 415 -6.45 5.08 17.17
N TYR A 416 -7.23 4.08 16.79
CA TYR A 416 -8.70 4.00 16.92
C TYR A 416 -9.27 4.19 18.33
N HIS A 417 -8.44 4.11 19.36
CA HIS A 417 -8.86 4.38 20.73
C HIS A 417 -9.17 5.86 20.98
N PHE A 418 -8.68 6.77 20.13
CA PHE A 418 -8.76 8.21 20.35
C PHE A 418 -9.44 9.00 19.24
N ALA A 419 -10.47 8.42 18.61
CA ALA A 419 -11.15 9.07 17.49
C ALA A 419 -11.74 10.44 17.87
N VAL A 420 -12.20 10.62 19.12
CA VAL A 420 -12.81 11.88 19.58
C VAL A 420 -11.83 12.87 20.24
N LEU A 421 -10.61 12.42 20.54
CA LEU A 421 -9.60 13.23 21.21
C LEU A 421 -9.17 14.49 20.43
N PRO A 422 -8.95 14.48 19.10
CA PRO A 422 -8.48 15.66 18.38
C PRO A 422 -9.43 16.86 18.55
N ARG A 423 -10.74 16.63 18.41
CA ARG A 423 -11.75 17.68 18.62
C ARG A 423 -11.73 18.22 20.06
N MET A 424 -11.67 17.35 21.07
CA MET A 424 -11.60 17.77 22.48
C MET A 424 -10.38 18.66 22.78
N ILE A 425 -9.23 18.39 22.14
CA ILE A 425 -8.04 19.24 22.29
C ILE A 425 -8.26 20.57 21.56
N LYS A 426 -8.73 20.55 20.30
CA LYS A 426 -8.92 21.76 19.49
C LYS A 426 -9.91 22.76 20.10
N GLU A 427 -10.95 22.29 20.78
CA GLU A 427 -11.91 23.14 21.47
C GLU A 427 -11.25 24.07 22.50
N LYS A 428 -10.21 23.58 23.18
CA LYS A 428 -9.46 24.34 24.20
C LYS A 428 -8.16 24.96 23.66
N ARG A 429 -7.55 24.36 22.63
CA ARG A 429 -6.29 24.77 22.01
C ARG A 429 -6.41 24.76 20.48
N PRO A 430 -7.10 25.75 19.88
CA PRO A 430 -7.26 25.82 18.42
C PRO A 430 -5.93 26.00 17.69
N ASP A 431 -4.90 26.52 18.37
CA ASP A 431 -3.54 26.74 17.88
C ASP A 431 -2.65 25.47 17.89
N ALA A 432 -3.08 24.40 18.57
CA ALA A 432 -2.33 23.14 18.58
C ALA A 432 -2.33 22.51 17.19
N ARG A 433 -1.17 22.08 16.69
CA ARG A 433 -1.02 21.25 15.49
C ARG A 433 -1.26 19.79 15.85
N ILE A 434 -2.34 19.22 15.36
CA ILE A 434 -2.73 17.84 15.68
C ILE A 434 -2.66 16.98 14.44
N ALA A 435 -1.82 15.95 14.46
CA ALA A 435 -1.94 14.84 13.53
C ALA A 435 -2.58 13.65 14.24
N PHE A 436 -3.59 13.05 13.61
CA PHE A 436 -4.19 11.80 14.06
C PHE A 436 -3.86 10.69 13.06
N PHE A 437 -3.17 9.65 13.54
CA PHE A 437 -2.78 8.53 12.69
C PHE A 437 -3.56 7.26 13.06
N TRP A 438 -4.26 6.68 12.07
CA TRP A 438 -5.09 5.48 12.21
C TRP A 438 -4.30 4.23 11.76
N HIS A 439 -3.95 3.33 12.70
CA HIS A 439 -3.04 2.21 12.44
C HIS A 439 -3.74 0.93 11.96
N ILE A 440 -5.04 0.81 12.18
CA ILE A 440 -5.81 -0.34 11.70
C ILE A 440 -6.35 -0.06 10.27
N PRO A 441 -6.92 -1.04 9.56
CA PRO A 441 -7.59 -0.76 8.31
C PRO A 441 -8.73 0.26 8.49
N TRP A 442 -9.02 1.03 7.44
CA TRP A 442 -10.26 1.80 7.39
C TRP A 442 -11.26 1.08 6.47
N PRO A 443 -12.43 0.66 7.00
CA PRO A 443 -13.39 -0.11 6.22
C PRO A 443 -14.10 0.76 5.18
N ASN A 444 -14.90 0.15 4.30
CA ASN A 444 -15.74 0.94 3.40
C ASN A 444 -16.86 1.67 4.18
N PRO A 445 -17.48 2.72 3.62
CA PRO A 445 -18.48 3.52 4.33
C PRO A 445 -19.69 2.72 4.82
N GLU A 446 -20.14 1.72 4.06
CA GLU A 446 -21.28 0.88 4.44
C GLU A 446 -20.99 0.04 5.69
N SER A 447 -19.79 -0.53 5.76
CA SER A 447 -19.34 -1.29 6.91
C SER A 447 -19.15 -0.36 8.11
N PHE A 448 -18.53 0.81 7.94
CA PHE A 448 -18.38 1.77 9.02
C PHE A 448 -19.73 2.26 9.58
N GLY A 449 -20.75 2.35 8.71
CA GLY A 449 -22.11 2.73 9.08
C GLY A 449 -22.82 1.80 10.07
N ILE A 450 -22.24 0.64 10.39
CA ILE A 450 -22.71 -0.24 11.48
C ILE A 450 -22.55 0.45 12.85
N CYS A 451 -21.57 1.34 13.02
CA CYS A 451 -21.35 2.04 14.28
C CYS A 451 -22.45 3.10 14.53
N PRO A 452 -23.20 3.03 15.65
CA PRO A 452 -24.22 4.02 15.98
C PRO A 452 -23.69 5.45 16.14
N TRP A 453 -22.43 5.60 16.57
CA TRP A 453 -21.77 6.89 16.83
C TRP A 453 -20.79 7.29 15.72
N GLN A 454 -21.03 6.84 14.49
CA GLN A 454 -20.17 7.17 13.35
C GLN A 454 -19.99 8.69 13.15
N THR A 455 -21.03 9.48 13.41
CA THR A 455 -21.02 10.93 13.25
C THR A 455 -20.06 11.59 14.24
N GLU A 456 -20.15 11.23 15.50
CA GLU A 456 -19.32 11.74 16.59
C GLU A 456 -17.87 11.30 16.43
N LEU A 457 -17.64 10.06 16.01
CA LEU A 457 -16.30 9.55 15.74
C LEU A 457 -15.64 10.33 14.60
N VAL A 458 -16.31 10.46 13.45
CA VAL A 458 -15.74 11.16 12.29
C VAL A 458 -15.55 12.64 12.59
N ASP A 459 -16.49 13.31 13.25
CA ASP A 459 -16.31 14.72 13.63
C ASP A 459 -15.16 14.90 14.61
N GLY A 460 -15.05 13.99 15.59
CA GLY A 460 -13.92 13.90 16.51
C GLY A 460 -12.57 13.86 15.79
N MET A 461 -12.48 13.01 14.77
CA MET A 461 -11.27 12.83 13.97
C MET A 461 -10.95 14.06 13.12
N LEU A 462 -11.97 14.72 12.59
CA LEU A 462 -11.85 15.98 11.84
C LEU A 462 -11.47 17.18 12.74
N GLY A 463 -11.28 16.97 14.05
CA GLY A 463 -10.52 17.92 14.88
C GLY A 463 -9.02 17.94 14.56
N ALA A 464 -8.48 16.89 13.94
CA ALA A 464 -7.07 16.87 13.53
C ALA A 464 -6.82 17.82 12.33
N ASP A 465 -5.65 18.44 12.29
CA ASP A 465 -5.19 19.18 11.10
C ASP A 465 -4.73 18.19 10.01
N LEU A 466 -4.16 17.04 10.42
CA LEU A 466 -3.70 15.98 9.53
C LEU A 466 -4.22 14.61 9.96
N MET A 467 -4.99 13.97 9.09
CA MET A 467 -5.36 12.56 9.17
C MET A 467 -4.37 11.70 8.39
N GLY A 468 -3.73 10.76 9.08
CA GLY A 468 -2.81 9.80 8.51
C GLY A 468 -3.38 8.38 8.48
N PHE A 469 -3.19 7.68 7.36
CA PHE A 469 -3.53 6.26 7.21
C PHE A 469 -2.35 5.49 6.60
N HIS A 470 -2.34 4.17 6.68
CA HIS A 470 -1.27 3.39 6.04
C HIS A 470 -1.28 3.40 4.51
N THR A 471 -2.46 3.37 3.89
CA THR A 471 -2.59 3.20 2.43
C THR A 471 -3.49 4.26 1.83
N GLN A 472 -3.29 4.56 0.54
CA GLN A 472 -4.17 5.46 -0.20
C GLN A 472 -5.61 4.93 -0.26
N PHE A 473 -5.80 3.61 -0.27
CA PHE A 473 -7.11 2.98 -0.23
C PHE A 473 -7.88 3.36 1.04
N HIS A 474 -7.23 3.34 2.22
CA HIS A 474 -7.86 3.77 3.47
C HIS A 474 -8.19 5.27 3.46
N CYS A 475 -7.33 6.11 2.87
CA CYS A 475 -7.64 7.54 2.69
C CYS A 475 -8.90 7.77 1.84
N ASN A 476 -9.04 7.03 0.74
CA ASN A 476 -10.20 7.14 -0.14
C ASN A 476 -11.48 6.74 0.59
N ASN A 477 -11.46 5.60 1.30
CA ASN A 477 -12.61 5.12 2.06
C ASN A 477 -12.99 6.08 3.19
N PHE A 478 -12.00 6.68 3.88
CA PHE A 478 -12.24 7.68 4.92
C PHE A 478 -12.96 8.91 4.35
N LEU A 479 -12.48 9.47 3.23
CA LEU A 479 -13.14 10.60 2.59
C LEU A 479 -14.56 10.26 2.14
N GLU A 480 -14.79 9.06 1.63
CA GLU A 480 -16.15 8.63 1.26
C GLU A 480 -17.05 8.42 2.49
N THR A 481 -16.48 7.98 3.61
CA THR A 481 -17.22 7.87 4.88
C THR A 481 -17.62 9.26 5.36
N VAL A 482 -16.69 10.21 5.37
CA VAL A 482 -16.95 11.61 5.71
C VAL A 482 -18.06 12.21 4.85
N ASP A 483 -18.01 11.99 3.53
CA ASP A 483 -19.00 12.48 2.55
C ASP A 483 -20.43 11.98 2.84
N ARG A 484 -20.55 10.74 3.33
CA ARG A 484 -21.86 10.13 3.64
C ARG A 484 -22.36 10.45 5.06
N THR A 485 -21.47 10.76 5.99
CA THR A 485 -21.80 10.90 7.42
C THR A 485 -21.98 12.36 7.85
N LEU A 486 -21.24 13.31 7.27
CA LEU A 486 -21.20 14.70 7.75
C LEU A 486 -21.40 15.73 6.64
N GLU A 487 -22.11 16.81 6.98
CA GLU A 487 -22.16 18.02 6.14
C GLU A 487 -20.84 18.79 6.22
N CYS A 488 -19.99 18.59 5.21
CA CYS A 488 -18.68 19.23 5.09
C CYS A 488 -18.30 19.45 3.63
N ARG A 489 -17.27 20.28 3.38
CA ARG A 489 -16.73 20.48 2.03
C ARG A 489 -15.51 19.59 1.84
N ILE A 490 -15.58 18.66 0.90
CA ILE A 490 -14.49 17.75 0.57
C ILE A 490 -13.80 18.22 -0.71
N ASP A 491 -12.48 18.42 -0.64
CA ASP A 491 -11.61 18.60 -1.79
C ASP A 491 -10.93 17.26 -2.10
N ARG A 492 -11.45 16.55 -3.09
CA ARG A 492 -10.96 15.23 -3.52
C ARG A 492 -9.62 15.31 -4.28
N GLU A 493 -9.28 16.46 -4.86
CA GLU A 493 -7.99 16.63 -5.56
C GLU A 493 -6.86 16.81 -4.54
N ARG A 494 -7.11 17.59 -3.49
CA ARG A 494 -6.13 17.86 -2.43
C ARG A 494 -6.22 16.88 -1.26
N PHE A 495 -7.15 15.94 -1.30
CA PHE A 495 -7.45 15.02 -0.20
C PHE A 495 -7.59 15.78 1.12
N SER A 496 -8.58 16.67 1.21
CA SER A 496 -8.82 17.45 2.42
C SER A 496 -10.30 17.67 2.67
N VAL A 497 -10.66 17.81 3.94
CA VAL A 497 -12.02 18.07 4.40
C VAL A 497 -12.03 19.43 5.10
N ILE A 498 -13.03 20.26 4.83
CA ILE A 498 -13.28 21.51 5.53
C ILE A 498 -14.60 21.37 6.28
N ARG A 499 -14.53 21.44 7.62
CA ARG A 499 -15.68 21.36 8.52
C ARG A 499 -15.62 22.54 9.48
N GLU A 500 -16.67 23.36 9.50
CA GLU A 500 -16.76 24.55 10.38
C GLU A 500 -15.55 25.50 10.28
N GLY A 501 -15.01 25.66 9.08
CA GLY A 501 -13.84 26.50 8.82
C GLY A 501 -12.50 25.85 9.17
N HIS A 502 -12.50 24.67 9.81
CA HIS A 502 -11.30 23.88 10.09
C HIS A 502 -10.95 22.98 8.91
N LEU A 503 -9.69 22.97 8.49
CA LEU A 503 -9.19 22.15 7.39
C LEU A 503 -8.41 20.95 7.92
N THR A 504 -8.84 19.76 7.52
CA THR A 504 -8.17 18.49 7.77
C THR A 504 -7.61 17.93 6.48
N ALA A 505 -6.29 17.81 6.36
CA ALA A 505 -5.65 17.09 5.27
C ALA A 505 -5.68 15.57 5.54
N VAL A 506 -5.84 14.75 4.49
CA VAL A 506 -5.86 13.28 4.59
C VAL A 506 -4.74 12.71 3.73
N ARG A 507 -3.82 11.94 4.32
CA ARG A 507 -2.62 11.46 3.61
C ARG A 507 -2.24 10.02 3.97
N PRO A 508 -1.68 9.24 3.03
CA PRO A 508 -1.10 7.94 3.34
C PRO A 508 0.34 8.08 3.85
N PHE A 509 0.63 7.47 5.00
CA PHE A 509 1.98 7.25 5.51
C PHE A 509 2.12 5.77 5.94
N PRO A 510 2.70 4.91 5.09
CA PRO A 510 2.92 3.51 5.47
C PRO A 510 3.94 3.44 6.61
N ILE A 511 3.52 2.95 7.78
CA ILE A 511 4.40 2.82 8.94
C ILE A 511 5.41 1.70 8.70
N SER A 512 6.56 1.80 9.35
CA SER A 512 7.64 0.84 9.16
C SER A 512 8.39 0.61 10.46
N VAL A 513 9.47 -0.16 10.36
CA VAL A 513 10.31 -0.54 11.50
C VAL A 513 11.60 0.27 11.51
N HIS A 514 12.31 0.25 12.65
CA HIS A 514 13.71 0.61 12.67
C HIS A 514 14.50 -0.40 11.82
N PHE A 515 15.24 0.10 10.83
CA PHE A 515 16.15 -0.72 10.06
C PHE A 515 17.54 -0.65 10.73
N PRO A 516 18.17 -1.79 11.08
CA PRO A 516 19.49 -1.80 11.69
C PRO A 516 20.49 -0.98 10.84
N GLY A 517 21.18 -0.03 11.46
CA GLY A 517 22.10 0.86 10.76
C GLY A 517 23.36 0.15 10.24
N PRO A 518 24.13 0.81 9.34
CA PRO A 518 25.37 0.27 8.77
C PRO A 518 26.47 0.04 9.80
N GLU A 519 26.35 0.55 11.03
CA GLU A 519 27.31 0.32 12.12
C GLU A 519 27.43 -1.17 12.50
N LYS A 520 26.32 -1.93 12.45
CA LYS A 520 26.36 -3.39 12.61
C LYS A 520 26.94 -4.09 11.38
N GLU A 521 26.68 -3.58 10.19
CA GLU A 521 27.24 -4.11 8.93
C GLU A 521 28.75 -3.83 8.80
N GLN A 522 29.24 -2.71 9.37
CA GLN A 522 30.65 -2.27 9.34
C GLN A 522 31.50 -2.81 10.50
N ALA A 523 30.90 -3.13 11.65
CA ALA A 523 31.61 -3.68 12.80
C ALA A 523 32.20 -5.08 12.55
N GLY A 524 31.90 -5.73 11.42
CA GLY A 524 32.45 -7.05 11.10
C GLY A 524 32.04 -8.13 12.10
N GLU A 525 31.02 -7.86 12.94
CA GLU A 525 30.27 -8.87 13.67
C GLU A 525 29.55 -9.70 12.60
N SER A 526 30.30 -10.64 12.01
CA SER A 526 29.79 -11.68 11.12
C SER A 526 28.45 -12.11 11.69
N ALA A 527 27.35 -11.88 10.95
CA ALA A 527 26.03 -12.34 11.29
C ALA A 527 26.16 -13.76 11.85
N ALA A 528 26.13 -13.90 13.18
CA ALA A 528 26.44 -15.17 13.80
C ALA A 528 25.37 -16.12 13.28
N LYS A 529 25.79 -17.08 12.45
CA LYS A 529 24.85 -17.94 11.74
C LYS A 529 24.09 -18.70 12.82
N VAL A 530 22.83 -18.33 13.05
CA VAL A 530 22.01 -18.93 14.08
C VAL A 530 21.91 -20.41 13.74
N ASP A 531 22.29 -21.27 14.69
CA ASP A 531 22.21 -22.70 14.50
C ASP A 531 20.73 -23.13 14.57
N LYS A 532 20.12 -23.26 13.40
CA LYS A 532 18.74 -23.74 13.23
C LYS A 532 18.51 -25.07 13.95
N ALA A 533 19.48 -25.99 13.90
CA ALA A 533 19.35 -27.31 14.52
C ALA A 533 19.35 -27.20 16.06
N ALA A 534 20.18 -26.33 16.63
CA ALA A 534 20.16 -26.03 18.05
C ALA A 534 18.81 -25.41 18.48
N LEU A 535 18.31 -24.42 17.73
CA LEU A 535 17.03 -23.75 18.01
C LEU A 535 15.85 -24.75 18.00
N LEU A 536 15.79 -25.64 17.02
CA LEU A 536 14.74 -26.68 16.96
C LEU A 536 14.89 -27.71 18.08
N LYS A 537 16.12 -28.06 18.45
CA LYS A 537 16.40 -28.99 19.55
C LYS A 537 15.93 -28.44 20.90
N GLU A 538 16.08 -27.13 21.14
CA GLU A 538 15.51 -26.45 22.32
C GLU A 538 13.97 -26.53 22.36
N LEU A 539 13.34 -26.64 21.19
CA LEU A 539 11.90 -26.86 21.05
C LEU A 539 11.49 -28.33 21.04
N HIS A 540 12.42 -29.24 21.36
CA HIS A 540 12.21 -30.69 21.37
C HIS A 540 11.66 -31.23 20.03
N THR A 541 12.19 -30.72 18.91
CA THR A 541 11.87 -31.20 17.56
C THR A 541 13.12 -31.14 16.68
N THR A 542 13.05 -31.75 15.50
CA THR A 542 14.13 -31.71 14.49
C THR A 542 13.52 -31.61 13.09
N ALA A 543 14.07 -30.72 12.26
CA ALA A 543 13.66 -30.54 10.87
C ALA A 543 14.80 -29.92 10.05
N GLU A 544 14.76 -30.10 8.74
CA GLU A 544 15.67 -29.46 7.77
C GLU A 544 15.21 -28.03 7.45
N PHE A 545 13.91 -27.85 7.31
CA PHE A 545 13.24 -26.59 6.98
C PHE A 545 12.47 -26.05 8.19
N LEU A 546 12.61 -24.74 8.41
CA LEU A 546 11.94 -23.98 9.45
C LEU A 546 11.12 -22.88 8.80
N ALA A 547 9.81 -22.86 9.06
CA ALA A 547 8.98 -21.69 8.81
C ALA A 547 8.62 -21.00 10.12
N VAL A 548 8.44 -19.68 10.09
CA VAL A 548 8.06 -18.88 11.26
C VAL A 548 6.84 -18.01 11.00
N GLY A 549 5.93 -17.95 11.97
CA GLY A 549 4.83 -16.99 12.03
C GLY A 549 4.86 -16.32 13.40
N VAL A 550 4.74 -15.00 13.44
CA VAL A 550 4.82 -14.22 14.68
C VAL A 550 3.61 -13.29 14.73
N ASP A 551 2.74 -13.50 15.71
CA ASP A 551 1.51 -12.71 15.82
C ASP A 551 1.05 -12.57 17.26
N ARG A 552 0.21 -11.56 17.51
CA ARG A 552 -0.73 -11.63 18.63
C ARG A 552 -1.79 -12.67 18.27
N VAL A 553 -2.26 -13.43 19.27
CA VAL A 553 -3.36 -14.38 19.06
C VAL A 553 -4.66 -13.59 18.89
N ASP A 554 -4.93 -13.22 17.65
CA ASP A 554 -6.00 -12.32 17.22
C ASP A 554 -6.61 -12.89 15.94
N TYR A 555 -7.94 -12.92 15.86
CA TYR A 555 -8.68 -13.55 14.75
C TYR A 555 -8.43 -12.87 13.39
N THR A 556 -7.86 -11.67 13.38
CA THR A 556 -7.46 -10.96 12.15
C THR A 556 -6.20 -11.53 11.49
N LYS A 557 -5.40 -12.33 12.21
CA LYS A 557 -4.06 -12.76 11.78
C LYS A 557 -4.02 -14.03 10.92
N GLY A 558 -5.18 -14.64 10.69
CA GLY A 558 -5.31 -15.82 9.83
C GLY A 558 -4.50 -17.01 10.33
N ILE A 559 -4.38 -17.17 11.66
CA ILE A 559 -3.56 -18.23 12.28
C ILE A 559 -4.14 -19.61 11.97
N LEU A 560 -5.48 -19.75 11.99
CA LEU A 560 -6.15 -21.02 11.65
C LEU A 560 -5.95 -21.37 10.17
N GLU A 561 -6.12 -20.40 9.28
CA GLU A 561 -5.89 -20.55 7.84
C GLU A 561 -4.44 -20.93 7.57
N ARG A 562 -3.48 -20.33 8.28
CA ARG A 562 -2.06 -20.67 8.19
C ARG A 562 -1.78 -22.10 8.63
N PHE A 563 -2.37 -22.55 9.74
CA PHE A 563 -2.21 -23.93 10.20
C PHE A 563 -2.77 -24.92 9.18
N ARG A 564 -3.94 -24.61 8.60
CA ARG A 564 -4.54 -25.40 7.51
C ARG A 564 -3.68 -25.40 6.25
N ALA A 565 -3.03 -24.29 5.90
CA ALA A 565 -2.10 -24.23 4.78
C ALA A 565 -0.86 -25.12 5.01
N VAL A 566 -0.34 -25.16 6.24
CA VAL A 566 0.73 -26.09 6.62
C VAL A 566 0.27 -27.54 6.53
N GLU A 567 -0.93 -27.87 7.03
CA GLU A 567 -1.49 -29.22 6.87
C GLU A 567 -1.65 -29.59 5.39
N ARG A 568 -2.21 -28.69 4.59
CA ARG A 568 -2.44 -28.90 3.16
C ARG A 568 -1.13 -29.09 2.40
N PHE A 569 -0.12 -28.29 2.71
CA PHE A 569 1.24 -28.44 2.17
C PHE A 569 1.82 -29.83 2.47
N LEU A 570 1.71 -30.31 3.72
CA LEU A 570 2.22 -31.63 4.11
C LEU A 570 1.43 -32.79 3.50
N ASP A 571 0.12 -32.62 3.29
CA ASP A 571 -0.70 -33.62 2.59
C ASP A 571 -0.31 -33.72 1.10
N LYS A 572 -0.15 -32.58 0.43
CA LYS A 572 0.15 -32.51 -1.00
C LYS A 572 1.61 -32.88 -1.32
N TYR A 573 2.52 -32.61 -0.39
CA TYR A 573 3.95 -32.84 -0.55
C TYR A 573 4.52 -33.70 0.59
N PRO A 574 4.23 -35.02 0.61
CA PRO A 574 4.65 -35.92 1.68
C PRO A 574 6.17 -35.99 1.90
N GLN A 575 6.98 -35.61 0.90
CA GLN A 575 8.45 -35.56 1.02
C GLN A 575 8.97 -34.55 2.05
N TYR A 576 8.12 -33.64 2.55
CA TYR A 576 8.46 -32.69 3.61
C TYR A 576 8.05 -33.17 5.01
N LYS A 577 7.33 -34.29 5.13
CA LYS A 577 7.01 -34.90 6.44
C LYS A 577 8.31 -35.34 7.13
N GLY A 578 8.50 -34.96 8.39
CA GLY A 578 9.75 -35.17 9.14
C GLY A 578 10.88 -34.20 8.79
N ARG A 579 10.71 -33.36 7.75
CA ARG A 579 11.75 -32.44 7.26
C ARG A 579 11.37 -30.98 7.39
N PHE A 580 10.09 -30.65 7.58
CA PHE A 580 9.59 -29.30 7.75
C PHE A 580 8.94 -29.13 9.13
N THR A 581 9.26 -28.03 9.82
CA THR A 581 8.55 -27.59 11.03
C THR A 581 8.17 -26.13 10.91
N PHE A 582 6.94 -25.81 11.27
CA PHE A 582 6.43 -24.46 11.39
C PHE A 582 6.40 -24.04 12.87
N VAL A 583 7.08 -22.96 13.21
CA VAL A 583 7.05 -22.36 14.55
C VAL A 583 6.10 -21.15 14.53
N GLN A 584 5.00 -21.26 15.26
CA GLN A 584 4.10 -20.13 15.51
C GLN A 584 4.42 -19.53 16.87
N ILE A 585 4.85 -18.27 16.89
CA ILE A 585 4.94 -17.46 18.10
C ILE A 585 3.63 -16.70 18.24
N GLY A 586 2.89 -16.97 19.31
CA GLY A 586 1.58 -16.37 19.58
C GLY A 586 1.55 -15.70 20.94
N ALA A 587 1.58 -14.37 20.99
CA ALA A 587 1.40 -13.65 22.26
C ALA A 587 -0.10 -13.59 22.61
N PRO A 588 -0.55 -14.16 23.74
CA PRO A 588 -1.94 -14.03 24.17
C PRO A 588 -2.30 -12.56 24.36
N SER A 589 -3.44 -12.12 23.81
CA SER A 589 -3.86 -10.72 23.81
C SER A 589 -5.33 -10.61 24.13
N ARG A 590 -5.71 -9.65 24.98
CA ARG A 590 -7.12 -9.32 25.30
C ARG A 590 -7.95 -10.52 25.77
N THR A 591 -7.35 -11.38 26.60
CA THR A 591 -7.97 -12.66 27.04
C THR A 591 -9.23 -12.50 27.89
N HIS A 592 -9.50 -11.30 28.41
CA HIS A 592 -10.77 -10.95 29.08
C HIS A 592 -11.96 -10.92 28.10
N ILE A 593 -11.72 -10.72 26.81
CA ILE A 593 -12.75 -10.74 25.77
C ILE A 593 -13.04 -12.19 25.38
N LYS A 594 -14.30 -12.60 25.51
CA LYS A 594 -14.74 -13.98 25.26
C LYS A 594 -14.31 -14.52 23.90
N ARG A 595 -14.44 -13.72 22.83
CA ARG A 595 -14.05 -14.14 21.47
C ARG A 595 -12.56 -14.44 21.35
N TYR A 596 -11.69 -13.65 21.99
CA TYR A 596 -10.24 -13.89 21.96
C TYR A 596 -9.86 -15.15 22.75
N ASN A 597 -10.50 -15.38 23.90
CA ASN A 597 -10.31 -16.60 24.68
C ASN A 597 -10.73 -17.85 23.88
N GLN A 598 -11.89 -17.79 23.21
CA GLN A 598 -12.35 -18.85 22.30
C GLN A 598 -11.38 -19.06 21.14
N PHE A 599 -10.92 -17.99 20.49
CA PHE A 599 -9.98 -18.08 19.38
C PHE A 599 -8.64 -18.69 19.81
N LEU A 600 -8.14 -18.35 21.00
CA LEU A 600 -6.94 -18.99 21.56
C LEU A 600 -7.14 -20.52 21.69
N ALA A 601 -8.27 -20.95 22.24
CA ALA A 601 -8.61 -22.37 22.35
C ALA A 601 -8.78 -23.06 20.98
N GLU A 602 -9.37 -22.37 19.99
CA GLU A 602 -9.49 -22.85 18.61
C GLU A 602 -8.10 -23.06 17.98
N THR A 603 -7.19 -22.10 18.13
CA THR A 603 -5.82 -22.23 17.60
C THR A 603 -5.05 -23.37 18.27
N ASP A 604 -5.22 -23.55 19.57
CA ASP A 604 -4.62 -24.66 20.31
C ASP A 604 -5.11 -26.02 19.81
N ALA A 605 -6.43 -26.19 19.75
CA ALA A 605 -7.03 -27.43 19.28
C ALA A 605 -6.62 -27.78 17.85
N GLU A 606 -6.53 -26.77 16.97
CA GLU A 606 -6.16 -26.99 15.57
C GLU A 606 -4.68 -27.37 15.41
N ALA A 607 -3.77 -26.72 16.15
CA ALA A 607 -2.36 -27.12 16.17
C ALA A 607 -2.19 -28.56 16.69
N ASP A 608 -2.87 -28.92 17.77
CA ASP A 608 -2.82 -30.28 18.34
C ASP A 608 -3.41 -31.33 17.39
N ARG A 609 -4.54 -31.02 16.72
CA ARG A 609 -5.15 -31.90 15.72
C ARG A 609 -4.18 -32.20 14.58
N ILE A 610 -3.52 -31.18 14.04
CA ILE A 610 -2.57 -31.32 12.93
C ILE A 610 -1.32 -32.08 13.37
N ASN A 611 -0.77 -31.75 14.54
CA ASN A 611 0.35 -32.47 15.12
C ASN A 611 0.02 -33.96 15.35
N TRP A 612 -1.19 -34.28 15.78
CA TRP A 612 -1.64 -35.66 15.96
C TRP A 612 -1.77 -36.39 14.62
N LYS A 613 -2.31 -35.73 13.58
CA LYS A 613 -2.46 -36.30 12.23
C LYS A 613 -1.12 -36.72 11.60
N PHE A 614 -0.07 -35.91 11.75
CA PHE A 614 1.25 -36.18 11.15
C PHE A 614 2.29 -36.75 12.11
N LYS A 615 1.87 -37.18 13.30
CA LYS A 615 2.77 -37.63 14.37
C LYS A 615 3.78 -38.67 13.85
N ALA A 616 5.07 -38.37 13.97
CA ALA A 616 6.15 -39.32 13.67
C ALA A 616 7.33 -39.09 14.62
N SER A 617 7.65 -40.09 15.45
CA SER A 617 8.75 -40.01 16.44
C SER A 617 8.68 -38.72 17.28
N ASP A 618 9.81 -38.03 17.47
CA ASP A 618 9.94 -36.75 18.16
C ASP A 618 9.70 -35.51 17.26
N TRP A 619 9.23 -35.68 16.02
CA TRP A 619 8.96 -34.56 15.12
C TRP A 619 7.53 -34.01 15.29
N ARG A 620 7.43 -32.67 15.28
CA ARG A 620 6.15 -31.94 15.24
C ARG A 620 6.10 -31.02 14.03
N PRO A 621 5.05 -31.09 13.19
CA PRO A 621 4.89 -30.15 12.08
C PRO A 621 4.62 -28.72 12.56
N ILE A 622 3.93 -28.52 13.69
CA ILE A 622 3.63 -27.21 14.26
C ILE A 622 4.11 -27.13 15.70
N VAL A 623 4.99 -26.16 15.99
CA VAL A 623 5.37 -25.78 17.36
C VAL A 623 4.73 -24.45 17.70
N TYR A 624 3.74 -24.46 18.59
CA TYR A 624 2.99 -23.26 18.99
C TYR A 624 3.47 -22.71 20.33
N LEU A 625 4.16 -21.56 20.31
CA LEU A 625 4.74 -20.90 21.47
C LEU A 625 3.82 -19.79 21.98
N LYS A 626 2.99 -20.12 22.98
CA LYS A 626 2.00 -19.23 23.61
C LYS A 626 2.58 -18.37 24.72
N LYS A 627 3.57 -17.54 24.42
CA LYS A 627 4.14 -16.60 25.39
C LYS A 627 4.53 -15.29 24.74
N HIS A 628 4.56 -14.24 25.55
CA HIS A 628 5.13 -12.97 25.12
C HIS A 628 6.63 -13.17 24.89
N HIS A 629 7.09 -12.80 23.71
CA HIS A 629 8.51 -12.75 23.36
C HIS A 629 8.85 -11.31 23.01
N ASN A 630 9.97 -10.82 23.52
CA ASN A 630 10.54 -9.55 23.07
C ASN A 630 11.26 -9.73 21.72
N HIS A 631 11.65 -8.64 21.07
CA HIS A 631 12.35 -8.70 19.78
C HIS A 631 13.63 -9.51 19.81
N GLN A 632 14.41 -9.43 20.88
CA GLN A 632 15.66 -10.18 21.04
C GLN A 632 15.41 -11.69 21.07
N GLN A 633 14.27 -12.14 21.59
CA GLN A 633 13.87 -13.55 21.62
C GLN A 633 13.28 -14.02 20.28
N ILE A 634 12.75 -13.11 19.45
CA ILE A 634 12.18 -13.44 18.14
C ILE A 634 13.27 -13.45 17.05
N ASP A 635 14.28 -12.57 17.15
CA ASP A 635 15.36 -12.41 16.16
C ASP A 635 16.04 -13.73 15.73
N PRO A 636 16.36 -14.69 16.64
CA PRO A 636 16.91 -15.97 16.24
C PRO A 636 16.00 -16.77 15.30
N TYR A 637 14.68 -16.69 15.48
CA TYR A 637 13.71 -17.36 14.62
C TYR A 637 13.64 -16.72 13.24
N TYR A 638 13.66 -15.39 13.15
CA TYR A 638 13.69 -14.70 11.86
C TYR A 638 14.96 -15.04 11.08
N LYS A 639 16.13 -15.04 11.74
CA LYS A 639 17.42 -15.36 11.12
C LYS A 639 17.54 -16.82 10.70
N ALA A 640 16.93 -17.75 11.45
CA ALA A 640 16.99 -19.18 11.16
C ALA A 640 15.94 -19.66 10.15
N ALA A 641 14.80 -18.97 10.02
CA ALA A 641 13.69 -19.44 9.18
C ALA A 641 14.01 -19.42 7.69
N ASP A 642 13.60 -20.46 6.96
CA ASP A 642 13.63 -20.48 5.50
C ASP A 642 12.45 -19.69 4.92
N VAL A 643 11.32 -19.68 5.63
CA VAL A 643 10.08 -19.00 5.20
C VAL A 643 9.42 -18.27 6.38
N CYS A 644 9.03 -17.01 6.18
CA CYS A 644 8.14 -16.31 7.10
C CYS A 644 6.72 -16.28 6.54
N LEU A 645 5.74 -16.69 7.35
CA LEU A 645 4.32 -16.76 6.97
C LEU A 645 3.55 -15.63 7.65
N VAL A 646 3.15 -14.63 6.86
CA VAL A 646 2.35 -13.48 7.29
C VAL A 646 1.02 -13.49 6.54
N THR A 647 0.05 -14.25 7.06
CA THR A 647 -1.21 -14.57 6.36
C THR A 647 -2.43 -13.87 6.97
N SER A 648 -2.29 -12.61 7.41
CA SER A 648 -3.39 -11.86 8.00
C SER A 648 -4.62 -11.79 7.09
N LEU A 649 -5.82 -12.01 7.63
CA LEU A 649 -7.09 -11.87 6.93
C LEU A 649 -7.42 -10.39 6.65
N SER A 650 -6.95 -9.49 7.52
CA SER A 650 -7.06 -8.05 7.38
C SER A 650 -6.05 -7.38 8.31
N ASP A 651 -5.18 -6.53 7.77
CA ASP A 651 -4.11 -5.88 8.56
C ASP A 651 -3.77 -4.51 8.03
N GLY A 652 -3.72 -3.50 8.91
CA GLY A 652 -3.45 -2.12 8.50
C GLY A 652 -2.10 -1.98 7.78
N MET A 653 -1.08 -2.69 8.27
CA MET A 653 0.26 -2.74 7.68
C MET A 653 0.90 -4.12 7.83
N ASN A 654 0.98 -4.66 9.05
CA ASN A 654 1.83 -5.79 9.45
C ASN A 654 3.33 -5.46 9.49
N LEU A 655 3.84 -5.19 10.71
CA LEU A 655 5.26 -4.90 10.93
C LEU A 655 6.13 -6.16 11.02
N VAL A 656 5.57 -7.33 11.37
CA VAL A 656 6.30 -8.60 11.43
C VAL A 656 6.92 -8.95 10.09
N ALA A 657 6.21 -8.71 8.98
CA ALA A 657 6.75 -8.84 7.63
C ALA A 657 8.03 -7.98 7.43
N LYS A 658 8.01 -6.74 7.90
CA LYS A 658 9.13 -5.80 7.78
C LYS A 658 10.27 -6.12 8.75
N GLU A 659 9.96 -6.58 9.96
CA GLU A 659 10.94 -7.06 10.95
C GLU A 659 11.70 -8.28 10.41
N PHE A 660 10.99 -9.27 9.84
CA PHE A 660 11.60 -10.43 9.22
C PHE A 660 12.57 -10.00 8.12
N VAL A 661 12.11 -9.17 7.17
CA VAL A 661 12.94 -8.65 6.08
C VAL A 661 14.17 -7.90 6.62
N ALA A 662 13.99 -7.05 7.63
CA ALA A 662 15.09 -6.30 8.26
C ALA A 662 16.11 -7.21 8.98
N ALA A 663 15.67 -8.33 9.55
CA ALA A 663 16.54 -9.30 10.23
C ALA A 663 17.36 -10.19 9.29
N ARG A 664 16.97 -10.33 8.01
CA ARG A 664 17.66 -11.15 7.00
C ARG A 664 18.91 -10.49 6.41
N GLU A 665 19.89 -10.23 7.24
CA GLU A 665 21.20 -9.66 6.83
C GLU A 665 21.96 -10.56 5.83
N ASP A 666 21.69 -11.88 5.86
CA ASP A 666 22.21 -12.85 4.90
C ASP A 666 21.57 -12.76 3.50
N GLU A 667 20.60 -11.86 3.35
CA GLU A 667 19.74 -11.69 2.18
C GLU A 667 19.04 -12.99 1.77
N ASP A 668 18.86 -13.96 2.67
CA ASP A 668 18.31 -15.28 2.32
C ASP A 668 16.89 -15.43 2.89
N GLY A 669 16.23 -16.55 2.57
CA GLY A 669 14.86 -16.86 2.97
C GLY A 669 13.75 -16.14 2.18
N ALA A 670 12.51 -16.55 2.42
CA ALA A 670 11.34 -16.10 1.67
C ALA A 670 10.26 -15.55 2.61
N LEU A 671 9.53 -14.54 2.13
CA LEU A 671 8.36 -13.98 2.81
C LEU A 671 7.10 -14.37 2.04
N VAL A 672 6.18 -15.10 2.68
CA VAL A 672 4.81 -15.30 2.20
C VAL A 672 3.93 -14.27 2.89
N LEU A 673 3.23 -13.44 2.12
CA LEU A 673 2.54 -12.26 2.62
C LEU A 673 1.12 -12.17 2.08
N SER A 674 0.16 -11.96 2.98
CA SER A 674 -1.24 -11.74 2.61
C SER A 674 -1.42 -10.48 1.77
N LEU A 675 -2.21 -10.57 0.71
CA LEU A 675 -2.66 -9.42 -0.08
C LEU A 675 -3.53 -8.43 0.73
N PHE A 676 -4.08 -8.87 1.88
CA PHE A 676 -4.89 -8.05 2.80
C PHE A 676 -4.07 -7.37 3.90
N ALA A 677 -2.75 -7.53 3.89
CA ALA A 677 -1.86 -6.76 4.75
C ALA A 677 -1.37 -5.51 4.01
N GLY A 678 -1.41 -4.33 4.65
CA GLY A 678 -0.92 -3.09 4.05
C GLY A 678 0.53 -3.16 3.55
N ALA A 679 1.39 -3.98 4.18
CA ALA A 679 2.78 -4.19 3.78
C ALA A 679 2.90 -4.80 2.37
N SER A 680 1.90 -5.53 1.88
CA SER A 680 1.89 -6.08 0.50
C SER A 680 1.96 -5.00 -0.57
N ARG A 681 1.58 -3.75 -0.24
CA ARG A 681 1.66 -2.60 -1.16
C ARG A 681 3.09 -2.09 -1.35
N GLU A 682 3.98 -2.37 -0.40
CA GLU A 682 5.40 -1.98 -0.47
C GLU A 682 6.31 -3.19 -0.76
N LEU A 683 5.98 -4.36 -0.23
CA LEU A 683 6.79 -5.58 -0.29
C LEU A 683 6.40 -6.49 -1.46
N SER A 684 6.41 -5.95 -2.69
CA SER A 684 5.91 -6.67 -3.88
C SER A 684 6.73 -7.88 -4.32
N ASP A 685 8.01 -7.97 -3.94
CA ASP A 685 8.86 -9.14 -4.24
C ASP A 685 8.59 -10.34 -3.29
N ALA A 686 7.72 -10.17 -2.29
CA ALA A 686 7.22 -11.26 -1.45
C ALA A 686 6.32 -12.21 -2.27
N LEU A 687 6.09 -13.42 -1.75
CA LEU A 687 5.09 -14.33 -2.29
C LEU A 687 3.72 -13.90 -1.78
N ILE A 688 3.04 -13.06 -2.57
CA ILE A 688 1.73 -12.54 -2.23
C ILE A 688 0.67 -13.64 -2.40
N VAL A 689 -0.12 -13.87 -1.36
CA VAL A 689 -1.17 -14.91 -1.34
C VAL A 689 -2.50 -14.37 -0.85
N ASN A 690 -3.58 -15.00 -1.27
CA ASN A 690 -4.88 -14.88 -0.64
C ASN A 690 -4.96 -15.87 0.55
N PRO A 691 -5.00 -15.41 1.81
CA PRO A 691 -5.05 -16.32 2.96
C PRO A 691 -6.33 -17.15 3.05
N TYR A 692 -7.38 -16.80 2.29
CA TYR A 692 -8.59 -17.62 2.18
C TYR A 692 -8.43 -18.79 1.20
N ASP A 693 -7.43 -18.73 0.32
CA ASP A 693 -7.05 -19.84 -0.56
C ASP A 693 -5.94 -20.67 0.10
N ILE A 694 -6.37 -21.70 0.82
CA ILE A 694 -5.48 -22.61 1.54
C ILE A 694 -4.55 -23.38 0.58
N ASP A 695 -5.00 -23.65 -0.65
CA ASP A 695 -4.20 -24.32 -1.67
C ASP A 695 -3.11 -23.39 -2.21
N GLU A 696 -3.43 -22.12 -2.48
CA GLU A 696 -2.45 -21.10 -2.87
C GLU A 696 -1.39 -20.89 -1.79
N ALA A 697 -1.80 -20.77 -0.52
CA ALA A 697 -0.87 -20.63 0.59
C ALA A 697 0.05 -21.85 0.74
N ALA A 698 -0.47 -23.06 0.55
CA ALA A 698 0.32 -24.30 0.55
C ALA A 698 1.31 -24.35 -0.62
N GLU A 699 0.92 -23.91 -1.82
CA GLU A 699 1.83 -23.78 -2.97
C GLU A 699 2.92 -22.76 -2.72
N ALA A 700 2.59 -21.63 -2.10
CA ALA A 700 3.57 -20.61 -1.77
C ALA A 700 4.62 -21.13 -0.76
N ILE A 701 4.21 -21.95 0.22
CA ILE A 701 5.14 -22.63 1.13
C ILE A 701 6.09 -23.54 0.34
N ARG A 702 5.56 -24.39 -0.56
CA ARG A 702 6.43 -25.24 -1.38
C ARG A 702 7.38 -24.42 -2.23
N TYR A 703 6.86 -23.44 -2.97
CA TYR A 703 7.65 -22.62 -3.86
C TYR A 703 8.74 -21.86 -3.11
N ALA A 704 8.45 -21.36 -1.91
CA ALA A 704 9.44 -20.72 -1.05
C ALA A 704 10.62 -21.64 -0.68
N LEU A 705 10.34 -22.91 -0.36
CA LEU A 705 11.35 -23.90 0.02
C LEU A 705 12.17 -24.40 -1.19
N GLU A 706 11.53 -24.50 -2.36
CA GLU A 706 12.17 -24.96 -3.61
C GLU A 706 12.79 -23.81 -4.43
N MET A 707 12.60 -22.56 -4.00
CA MET A 707 13.07 -21.37 -4.70
C MET A 707 14.59 -21.44 -4.91
N PRO A 708 15.09 -21.23 -6.15
CA PRO A 708 16.53 -21.14 -6.38
C PRO A 708 17.17 -20.06 -5.51
N ALA A 709 18.36 -20.33 -4.96
CA ALA A 709 19.03 -19.43 -4.04
C ALA A 709 19.27 -18.03 -4.63
N GLU A 710 19.56 -17.93 -5.94
CA GLU A 710 19.73 -16.65 -6.63
C GLU A 710 18.43 -15.83 -6.65
N GLU A 711 17.30 -16.47 -6.95
CA GLU A 711 16.00 -15.80 -6.94
C GLU A 711 15.63 -15.34 -5.53
N ARG A 712 15.78 -16.24 -4.55
CA ARG A 712 15.46 -15.95 -3.14
C ARG A 712 16.25 -14.77 -2.61
N ARG A 713 17.56 -14.74 -2.89
CA ARG A 713 18.43 -13.63 -2.51
C ARG A 713 18.11 -12.33 -3.21
N THR A 714 17.77 -12.39 -4.50
CA THR A 714 17.37 -11.21 -5.27
C THR A 714 16.09 -10.60 -4.72
N ARG A 715 15.09 -11.43 -4.39
CA ARG A 715 13.83 -10.97 -3.77
C ARG A 715 14.09 -10.35 -2.41
N MET A 716 14.80 -11.05 -1.52
CA MET A 716 15.06 -10.55 -0.17
C MET A 716 15.87 -9.24 -0.18
N ARG A 717 16.88 -9.11 -1.05
CA ARG A 717 17.62 -7.85 -1.21
C ARG A 717 16.70 -6.69 -1.58
N ARG A 718 15.80 -6.87 -2.55
CA ARG A 718 14.84 -5.83 -2.94
C ARG A 718 13.88 -5.47 -1.81
N LEU A 719 13.37 -6.47 -1.09
CA LEU A 719 12.53 -6.26 0.08
C LEU A 719 13.26 -5.44 1.15
N ARG A 720 14.53 -5.77 1.42
CA ARG A 720 15.39 -5.06 2.38
C ARG A 720 15.60 -3.61 1.99
N GLU A 721 15.91 -3.33 0.72
CA GLU A 721 16.07 -1.95 0.24
C GLU A 721 14.80 -1.13 0.43
N VAL A 722 13.61 -1.71 0.16
CA VAL A 722 12.34 -1.02 0.42
C VAL A 722 12.16 -0.67 1.90
N VAL A 723 12.41 -1.62 2.82
CA VAL A 723 12.27 -1.37 4.27
C VAL A 723 13.32 -0.38 4.77
N LYS A 724 14.55 -0.47 4.26
CA LYS A 724 15.66 0.43 4.57
C LYS A 724 15.36 1.87 4.15
N GLU A 725 14.87 2.07 2.92
CA GLU A 725 14.51 3.38 2.40
C GLU A 725 13.23 3.94 3.04
N ASN A 726 12.24 3.09 3.32
CA ASN A 726 10.97 3.46 3.94
C ASN A 726 10.93 3.01 5.40
N ASN A 727 11.95 3.38 6.18
CA ASN A 727 12.02 3.05 7.60
C ASN A 727 11.13 3.97 8.47
N ILE A 728 11.08 3.68 9.77
CA ILE A 728 10.26 4.42 10.72
C ILE A 728 10.60 5.92 10.82
N TYR A 729 11.87 6.28 10.65
CA TYR A 729 12.32 7.67 10.71
C TYR A 729 11.81 8.47 9.50
N ARG A 730 11.77 7.86 8.31
CA ARG A 730 11.17 8.48 7.12
C ARG A 730 9.66 8.69 7.29
N TRP A 731 8.96 7.73 7.87
CA TRP A 731 7.53 7.85 8.19
C TRP A 731 7.27 9.09 9.07
N ALA A 732 8.01 9.22 10.17
CA ALA A 732 7.89 10.34 11.09
C ALA A 732 8.24 11.68 10.41
N GLY A 733 9.35 11.72 9.68
CA GLY A 733 9.81 12.90 8.97
C GLY A 733 8.80 13.41 7.93
N LYS A 734 8.18 12.50 7.17
CA LYS A 734 7.10 12.85 6.22
C LYS A 734 5.87 13.40 6.93
N LEU A 735 5.39 12.71 7.97
CA LEU A 735 4.20 13.11 8.71
C LEU A 735 4.36 14.50 9.34
N ILE A 736 5.48 14.74 10.02
CA ILE A 736 5.77 16.03 10.67
C ILE A 736 5.92 17.14 9.62
N THR A 737 6.58 16.86 8.49
CA THR A 737 6.68 17.83 7.39
C THR A 737 5.31 18.28 6.90
N GLU A 738 4.43 17.32 6.59
CA GLU A 738 3.07 17.63 6.13
C GLU A 738 2.29 18.42 7.17
N LEU A 739 2.33 18.01 8.44
CA LEU A 739 1.65 18.71 9.53
C LEU A 739 2.10 20.17 9.65
N THR A 740 3.41 20.44 9.55
CA THR A 740 3.94 21.81 9.66
C THR A 740 3.62 22.71 8.47
N HIS A 741 3.23 22.15 7.33
CA HIS A 741 2.82 22.93 6.16
C HIS A 741 1.35 23.37 6.24
N ILE A 742 0.56 22.76 7.12
CA ILE A 742 -0.84 23.11 7.33
C ILE A 742 -0.92 24.36 8.21
N ARG A 743 -1.66 25.36 7.75
CA ARG A 743 -1.91 26.57 8.53
C ARG A 743 -2.95 26.27 9.60
N VAL A 744 -2.61 26.58 10.84
CA VAL A 744 -3.49 26.41 12.01
C VAL A 744 -4.04 27.77 12.44
N ALA A 745 -5.22 27.78 13.06
CA ALA A 745 -5.82 28.97 13.64
C ALA A 745 -4.91 29.57 14.74
N ALA A 746 -4.93 30.89 14.88
CA ALA A 746 -4.25 31.55 15.99
C ALA A 746 -5.03 31.33 17.30
N ARG A 747 -4.31 31.30 18.44
CA ARG A 747 -4.94 31.28 19.76
C ARG A 747 -5.73 32.59 19.92
N PRO A 748 -7.01 32.56 20.35
CA PRO A 748 -7.71 33.78 20.71
C PRO A 748 -6.92 34.47 21.84
N GLU A 749 -6.56 35.74 21.68
CA GLU A 749 -5.98 36.52 22.77
C GLU A 749 -6.97 36.49 23.94
N ALA A 750 -6.47 36.14 25.14
CA ALA A 750 -7.29 36.23 26.34
C ALA A 750 -7.80 37.68 26.46
N PRO A 751 -9.08 37.91 26.80
CA PRO A 751 -9.54 39.27 27.05
C PRO A 751 -8.63 39.90 28.10
N ALA A 752 -8.08 41.07 27.78
CA ALA A 752 -7.26 41.83 28.70
C ALA A 752 -8.02 42.02 30.03
N PRO A 753 -7.34 41.89 31.19
CA PRO A 753 -7.97 41.88 32.50
C PRO A 753 -8.77 43.14 32.82
#